data_AF-Q0C7G0-F1
#
_entry.id   AF-Q0C7G0-F1
#
_cell.length_a   1.000
_cell.length_b   1.000
_cell.length_c   1.000
_cell.angle_alpha   90.00
_cell.angle_beta   90.00
_cell.angle_gamma   90.00
#
_symmetry.space_group_name_H-M   'P 1'
#
loop_
_entity.id
_entity.type
_entity.pdbx_description
1 polymer ?
#
loop_
_entity_poly.entity_id
_entity_poly.type
_entity_poly.pdbx_seq_one_letter_code
_entity_poly.pdbx_strand_id
1 'polypeptide(L)'
;MELSGAASVIAVIQLTGAITHICASYIRKVGEARQDILHLQEEIHALSRVLESLNSLLQSTNRTKIAAPNDLTDNLAKCSSTLTMLKEKIDPKKAQTQMRKWGFRAFKWPLHRAEVDKAISEIERRLADVLHRKIDIGRLRVAKGAAFNDYENQHTECLTGTRVEVLRDIDNWASMAYGKCIFWLNGMAGTGKSTISRTVAGRLKRQDRLAASFFFKRGEQDRGNAKLLFSTIAKQLGSSMPQLSLDIQNAIEDDPDISDRVLREQFEKLILQPLSAAKHCPNTIMVVVIDALDECDRTDDIQVILHLLPRVQQSTSMRLRFLITSRPVLPIKSGFERIPDDYQDLILHEVPTQVIQHDISLYIRDRFSKLRQERSLPLDWPGEQSTKILIEKSVPLFISAATLCRFVGDANWSPQQRLNAILEDQAIYVSKMDNTYFPVLNQLLVGQDAWELRRLIEEFQEVVGVIILLFTPLSVGAISSLLGIGKDDVQNRLRPFHSVLRVPDDTETPVRLFHLSFRDFLLNPQTKDSSQFWIDGRKVHQVLITRCVNVMGQKLKKNMCNLDGDGTLRTEVHGSSIDHHLPLELQYSVRYWVYHLVQSEEPVTGALTAISFLKVHFLHWLEAMSLLGILTEALPMMHLLQSVVHDSETAHLILDLRRFILRNRHIADIAPLQLYSSCLIFAPEMSITRTLFCREPPSLIRRLPKVENLWGTELQTLEGHTGPIGAVAFSPIDQVLATCSHDKTIKFWDTTTGSLRQSLSGHSDWVRAIAFSSSGRLLASGSQDSTVKLWDAVTGAPLNDFCGHSGPICSVDFSPSGDLVVSGSVDCTLRLWDVTTGSLKRTLNGHTQPVQAVAFSPNGEVLVSGSQDKTIKLWATTPGSLEQTLEGHSDWVRAIAFSSCGRLIASGSHDGTVRVWDAGAGAVKQAFTVQGHLRNTVVGHQASVGAVAFSPDGRLLACGTHDSTISLWDITTGALRTTLAGHIFSVGALAFSPDSQLLASGSFDSTAKLWDISTEALQSSLIEETPPEVIDGHSGTVGIVAFSFDKKILASGSIDKTVKLWDVITGSLLYTLEGHLDLIWAVEFSPDGRLLASGSNDGAIKLWDTYNGALQHTLDGHSGAIRAVAFSPGCQLLASGSTDNTVKVWNSADGTLKQDLSVKGVVTDMKFSIDGATLETSLGQLSIESSPSNYTFVPTLPTTELSIEDSWISLRGRKVLWLPPTRRPSCSAVKERTVALGHTSGVVSLIEFCT
;
A
#
# COMPACT_ATOMS: atom_id res chain seq x y z
N MET A 1 7.87 30.67 -27.01
CA MET A 1 9.00 31.52 -26.56
C MET A 1 9.44 31.03 -25.20
N GLU A 2 10.36 30.06 -25.21
CA GLU A 2 11.03 29.52 -24.03
C GLU A 2 12.32 30.32 -23.83
N LEU A 3 12.38 31.22 -22.85
CA LEU A 3 13.60 32.01 -22.63
C LEU A 3 13.86 32.46 -21.18
N SER A 4 13.13 32.00 -20.16
CA SER A 4 13.42 32.38 -18.76
C SER A 4 14.26 31.38 -17.96
N GLY A 5 14.44 30.15 -18.45
CA GLY A 5 15.31 29.14 -17.81
C GLY A 5 16.77 29.20 -18.29
N ALA A 6 16.98 29.28 -19.60
CA ALA A 6 18.31 29.21 -20.20
C ALA A 6 19.21 30.41 -19.83
N ALA A 7 18.65 31.63 -19.78
CA ALA A 7 19.41 32.83 -19.41
C ALA A 7 19.91 32.78 -17.95
N SER A 8 19.08 32.27 -17.04
CA SER A 8 19.41 32.10 -15.62
C SER A 8 20.46 31.01 -15.41
N VAL A 9 20.35 29.90 -16.15
CA VAL A 9 21.34 28.79 -16.13
C VAL A 9 22.67 29.24 -16.74
N ILE A 10 22.67 29.98 -17.84
CA ILE A 10 23.89 30.52 -18.46
C ILE A 10 24.57 31.51 -17.51
N ALA A 11 23.81 32.40 -16.85
CA ALA A 11 24.35 33.35 -15.89
C ALA A 11 24.96 32.64 -14.67
N VAL A 12 24.32 31.58 -14.15
CA VAL A 12 24.84 30.79 -13.02
C VAL A 12 26.06 29.96 -13.42
N ILE A 13 26.07 29.33 -14.61
CA ILE A 13 27.25 28.59 -15.13
C ILE A 13 28.43 29.54 -15.32
N GLN A 14 28.19 30.76 -15.82
CA GLN A 14 29.21 31.80 -15.94
C GLN A 14 29.72 32.27 -14.57
N LEU A 15 28.82 32.41 -13.58
CA LEU A 15 29.17 32.81 -12.21
C LEU A 15 30.00 31.73 -11.49
N THR A 16 29.57 30.47 -11.57
CA THR A 16 30.30 29.34 -10.99
C THR A 16 31.65 29.17 -11.67
N GLY A 17 31.72 29.28 -13.01
CA GLY A 17 32.98 29.24 -13.75
C GLY A 17 33.96 30.35 -13.35
N ALA A 18 33.47 31.57 -13.09
CA ALA A 18 34.29 32.68 -12.60
C ALA A 18 34.82 32.41 -11.18
N ILE A 19 33.97 31.94 -10.26
CA ILE A 19 34.36 31.59 -8.88
C ILE A 19 35.40 30.48 -8.87
N THR A 20 35.20 29.41 -9.64
CA THR A 20 36.16 28.29 -9.73
C THR A 20 37.49 28.72 -10.32
N HIS A 21 37.48 29.62 -11.31
CA HIS A 21 38.70 30.19 -11.91
C HIS A 21 39.49 31.05 -10.92
N ILE A 22 38.80 31.88 -10.12
CA ILE A 22 39.40 32.70 -9.05
C ILE A 22 40.03 31.81 -7.97
N CYS A 23 39.36 30.73 -7.57
CA CYS A 23 39.86 29.77 -6.58
C CYS A 23 41.09 28.99 -7.10
N ALA A 24 41.07 28.60 -8.38
CA ALA A 24 42.20 27.93 -9.02
C ALA A 24 43.44 28.84 -9.17
N SER A 25 43.23 30.16 -9.29
CA SER A 25 44.27 31.19 -9.29
C SER A 25 44.81 31.45 -7.87
N TYR A 26 43.92 31.56 -6.88
CA TYR A 26 44.24 31.73 -5.45
C TYR A 26 45.15 30.60 -4.91
N ILE A 27 44.84 29.34 -5.23
CA ILE A 27 45.64 28.19 -4.77
C ILE A 27 47.05 28.18 -5.41
N ARG A 28 47.22 28.79 -6.60
CA ARG A 28 48.48 28.77 -7.35
C ARG A 28 49.47 29.89 -7.00
N LYS A 29 49.04 30.99 -6.36
CA LYS A 29 49.83 32.24 -6.32
C LYS A 29 49.95 32.95 -4.97
N VAL A 30 49.98 32.21 -3.85
CA VAL A 30 50.33 32.83 -2.55
C VAL A 30 51.83 33.22 -2.53
N GLY A 31 52.14 34.37 -3.13
CA GLY A 31 53.47 34.97 -3.25
C GLY A 31 53.44 36.48 -3.48
N GLU A 32 52.37 37.04 -4.08
CA GLU A 32 52.26 38.48 -4.37
C GLU A 32 50.96 39.11 -3.84
N ALA A 33 50.85 39.20 -2.51
CA ALA A 33 49.68 39.65 -1.74
C ALA A 33 49.07 41.03 -2.08
N ARG A 34 49.64 41.84 -2.99
CA ARG A 34 49.09 43.16 -3.35
C ARG A 34 48.34 43.16 -4.68
N GLN A 35 48.84 42.45 -5.69
CA GLN A 35 48.13 42.31 -6.96
C GLN A 35 46.89 41.42 -6.80
N ASP A 36 47.00 40.39 -5.96
CA ASP A 36 45.88 39.50 -5.66
C ASP A 36 44.72 40.23 -4.97
N ILE A 37 44.98 41.25 -4.10
CA ILE A 37 43.93 42.07 -3.47
C ILE A 37 43.16 42.86 -4.52
N LEU A 38 43.88 43.49 -5.45
CA LEU A 38 43.28 44.33 -6.49
C LEU A 38 42.46 43.47 -7.46
N HIS A 39 42.99 42.32 -7.87
CA HIS A 39 42.27 41.40 -8.75
C HIS A 39 41.00 40.84 -8.08
N LEU A 40 41.09 40.45 -6.80
CA LEU A 40 39.93 39.97 -6.04
C LEU A 40 38.88 41.08 -5.85
N GLN A 41 39.30 42.33 -5.67
CA GLN A 41 38.38 43.47 -5.62
C GLN A 41 37.66 43.71 -6.95
N GLU A 42 38.35 43.59 -8.09
CA GLU A 42 37.76 43.71 -9.42
C GLU A 42 36.74 42.61 -9.69
N GLU A 43 37.06 41.37 -9.34
CA GLU A 43 36.17 40.21 -9.50
C GLU A 43 34.94 40.27 -8.59
N ILE A 44 35.11 40.66 -7.30
CA ILE A 44 33.97 40.92 -6.41
C ILE A 44 33.07 42.03 -6.99
N HIS A 45 33.66 43.03 -7.65
CA HIS A 45 32.90 44.09 -8.29
C HIS A 45 32.17 43.62 -9.56
N ALA A 46 32.75 42.70 -10.33
CA ALA A 46 32.09 42.06 -11.46
C ALA A 46 30.91 41.19 -10.99
N LEU A 47 31.12 40.36 -9.97
CA LEU A 47 30.08 39.53 -9.33
C LEU A 47 28.93 40.38 -8.75
N SER A 48 29.26 41.49 -8.08
CA SER A 48 28.26 42.43 -7.56
C SER A 48 27.40 43.02 -8.68
N ARG A 49 28.01 43.39 -9.82
CA ARG A 49 27.29 43.89 -11.00
C ARG A 49 26.39 42.83 -11.63
N VAL A 50 26.83 41.57 -11.70
CA VAL A 50 25.98 40.48 -12.21
C VAL A 50 24.77 40.26 -11.32
N LEU A 51 24.95 40.27 -9.99
CA LEU A 51 23.87 40.17 -9.01
C LEU A 51 22.91 41.37 -9.07
N GLU A 52 23.43 42.59 -9.21
CA GLU A 52 22.63 43.80 -9.39
C GLU A 52 21.86 43.78 -10.72
N SER A 53 22.48 43.34 -11.81
CA SER A 53 21.81 43.15 -13.10
C SER A 53 20.70 42.11 -13.00
N LEU A 54 20.93 40.96 -12.35
CA LEU A 54 19.91 39.93 -12.10
C LEU A 54 18.75 40.47 -11.25
N ASN A 55 19.04 41.21 -10.18
CA ASN A 55 18.02 41.84 -9.34
C ASN A 55 17.23 42.90 -10.12
N SER A 56 17.90 43.69 -10.97
CA SER A 56 17.24 44.65 -11.85
C SER A 56 16.40 43.98 -12.93
N LEU A 57 16.81 42.81 -13.44
CA LEU A 57 16.06 42.02 -14.42
C LEU A 57 14.78 41.45 -13.79
N LEU A 58 14.87 40.92 -12.57
CA LEU A 58 13.73 40.47 -11.77
C LEU A 58 12.75 41.62 -11.44
N GLN A 59 13.26 42.83 -11.23
CA GLN A 59 12.44 44.01 -10.95
C GLN A 59 11.90 44.72 -12.22
N SER A 60 12.54 44.55 -13.38
CA SER A 60 12.19 45.23 -14.65
C SER A 60 11.30 44.39 -15.57
N THR A 61 11.16 43.09 -15.35
CA THR A 61 10.08 42.32 -15.99
C THR A 61 8.73 42.88 -15.55
N ASN A 62 8.02 43.47 -16.51
CA ASN A 62 6.68 44.05 -16.39
C ASN A 62 5.86 43.45 -15.23
N ARG A 63 5.32 44.34 -14.39
CA ARG A 63 4.48 44.09 -13.20
C ARG A 63 3.24 43.19 -13.38
N THR A 64 3.12 42.40 -14.45
CA THR A 64 1.96 41.55 -14.73
C THR A 64 2.24 40.09 -15.07
N LYS A 65 3.50 39.60 -15.15
CA LYS A 65 3.73 38.14 -15.27
C LYS A 65 5.01 37.72 -14.54
N ILE A 66 4.84 36.83 -13.55
CA ILE A 66 5.86 36.21 -12.67
C ILE A 66 6.22 37.09 -11.46
N ALA A 67 5.55 36.86 -10.33
CA ALA A 67 6.13 37.19 -9.03
C ALA A 67 7.23 36.16 -8.76
N ALA A 68 8.50 36.58 -8.77
CA ALA A 68 9.57 35.71 -8.29
C ALA A 68 9.31 35.37 -6.81
N PRO A 69 9.54 34.13 -6.36
CA PRO A 69 9.38 33.78 -4.96
C PRO A 69 10.18 34.73 -4.06
N ASN A 70 9.59 35.20 -2.96
CA ASN A 70 10.30 36.03 -1.96
C ASN A 70 11.61 35.36 -1.49
N ASP A 71 11.67 34.03 -1.53
CA ASP A 71 12.84 33.24 -1.18
C ASP A 71 14.01 33.39 -2.18
N LEU A 72 13.73 33.58 -3.48
CA LEU A 72 14.77 33.79 -4.50
C LEU A 72 15.42 35.17 -4.35
N THR A 73 14.59 36.19 -4.11
CA THR A 73 15.05 37.57 -3.87
C THR A 73 15.79 37.68 -2.54
N ASP A 74 15.34 36.99 -1.50
CA ASP A 74 16.01 36.95 -0.19
C ASP A 74 17.34 36.19 -0.24
N ASN A 75 17.43 35.09 -0.99
CA ASN A 75 18.69 34.37 -1.23
C ASN A 75 19.69 35.20 -2.04
N LEU A 76 19.24 35.92 -3.09
CA LEU A 76 20.09 36.84 -3.85
C LEU A 76 20.57 38.02 -2.99
N ALA A 77 19.70 38.58 -2.14
CA ALA A 77 20.06 39.64 -1.20
C ALA A 77 21.08 39.18 -0.15
N LYS A 78 20.93 37.95 0.37
CA LYS A 78 21.90 37.35 1.29
C LYS A 78 23.24 37.06 0.63
N CYS A 79 23.27 36.55 -0.60
CA CYS A 79 24.51 36.37 -1.37
C CYS A 79 25.21 37.72 -1.63
N SER A 80 24.45 38.77 -1.96
CA SER A 80 24.97 40.14 -2.09
C SER A 80 25.53 40.68 -0.77
N SER A 81 24.86 40.43 0.36
CA SER A 81 25.33 40.79 1.70
C SER A 81 26.66 40.10 2.05
N THR A 82 26.78 38.79 1.80
CA THR A 82 28.01 38.03 2.05
C THR A 82 29.17 38.55 1.20
N LEU A 83 28.93 38.87 -0.08
CA LEU A 83 29.93 39.49 -0.97
C LEU A 83 30.33 40.88 -0.50
N THR A 84 29.38 41.68 -0.01
CA THR A 84 29.64 43.02 0.53
C THR A 84 30.50 42.96 1.79
N MET A 85 30.23 42.01 2.69
CA MET A 85 31.03 41.77 3.88
C MET A 85 32.47 41.34 3.54
N LEU A 86 32.65 40.49 2.52
CA LEU A 86 33.96 40.12 2.01
C LEU A 86 34.71 41.34 1.43
N LYS A 87 34.02 42.16 0.65
CA LYS A 87 34.55 43.41 0.06
C LYS A 87 35.04 44.38 1.12
N GLU A 88 34.28 44.57 2.19
CA GLU A 88 34.63 45.49 3.28
C GLU A 88 35.89 45.05 4.04
N LYS A 89 36.09 43.74 4.23
CA LYS A 89 37.28 43.20 4.90
C LYS A 89 38.56 43.32 4.05
N ILE A 90 38.42 43.37 2.73
CA ILE A 90 39.53 43.46 1.78
C ILE A 90 39.93 44.93 1.53
N ASP A 91 39.16 45.92 2.01
CA ASP A 91 39.43 47.35 1.76
C ASP A 91 40.77 47.82 2.38
N PRO A 92 41.78 48.16 1.55
CA PRO A 92 43.10 48.56 2.02
C PRO A 92 43.08 49.87 2.83
N LYS A 93 42.04 50.72 2.68
CA LYS A 93 41.93 51.96 3.44
C LYS A 93 41.60 51.73 4.91
N LYS A 94 40.75 50.74 5.24
CA LYS A 94 40.44 50.37 6.64
C LYS A 94 41.59 49.61 7.31
N ALA A 95 42.31 48.76 6.54
CA ALA A 95 43.51 48.06 7.01
C ALA A 95 44.67 49.03 7.33
N GLN A 96 44.84 50.10 6.55
CA GLN A 96 45.82 51.17 6.82
C GLN A 96 45.57 51.91 8.14
N THR A 97 44.31 52.13 8.53
CA THR A 97 43.96 52.80 9.79
C THR A 97 44.30 51.95 11.02
N GLN A 98 44.14 50.63 10.93
CA GLN A 98 44.58 49.71 11.99
C GLN A 98 46.11 49.57 12.02
N MET A 99 46.79 49.56 10.87
CA MET A 99 48.25 49.44 10.77
C MET A 99 49.03 50.70 11.19
N ARG A 100 48.44 51.90 11.14
CA ARG A 100 49.09 53.13 11.65
C ARG A 100 49.30 53.13 13.16
N LYS A 101 48.64 52.21 13.88
CA LYS A 101 48.76 52.05 15.33
C LYS A 101 49.91 51.11 15.73
N TRP A 102 50.31 50.18 14.86
CA TRP A 102 51.30 49.12 15.16
C TRP A 102 52.24 48.94 13.94
N GLY A 103 53.41 49.58 13.99
CA GLY A 103 54.33 49.68 12.85
C GLY A 103 54.94 48.35 12.41
N PHE A 104 54.35 47.69 11.41
CA PHE A 104 54.94 46.56 10.70
C PHE A 104 55.00 46.80 9.19
N ARG A 105 56.16 46.50 8.59
CA ARG A 105 56.53 46.72 7.17
C ARG A 105 56.28 45.52 6.25
N ALA A 106 55.47 44.54 6.65
CA ALA A 106 55.15 43.36 5.81
C ALA A 106 53.64 43.26 5.57
N PHE A 107 53.23 43.28 4.30
CA PHE A 107 51.86 43.02 3.86
C PHE A 107 51.50 41.56 4.16
N LYS A 108 50.86 41.31 5.31
CA LYS A 108 50.19 40.03 5.58
C LYS A 108 48.75 40.13 5.06
N TRP A 109 48.36 39.18 4.23
CA TRP A 109 47.02 39.11 3.64
C TRP A 109 45.92 39.10 4.71
N PRO A 110 44.80 39.84 4.56
CA PRO A 110 43.83 40.07 5.63
C PRO A 110 42.81 38.94 5.87
N LEU A 111 42.81 37.87 5.05
CA LEU A 111 41.84 36.76 5.16
C LEU A 111 42.51 35.40 5.36
N HIS A 112 41.97 34.57 6.24
CA HIS A 112 42.39 33.17 6.37
C HIS A 112 41.72 32.29 5.30
N ARG A 113 42.44 31.30 4.76
CA ARG A 113 41.93 30.34 3.76
C ARG A 113 40.58 29.71 4.17
N ALA A 114 40.44 29.33 5.44
CA ALA A 114 39.21 28.76 5.97
C ALA A 114 38.00 29.73 5.95
N GLU A 115 38.22 31.05 6.03
CA GLU A 115 37.14 32.04 5.94
C GLU A 115 36.65 32.20 4.51
N VAL A 116 37.57 32.14 3.54
CA VAL A 116 37.25 32.18 2.11
C VAL A 116 36.52 30.90 1.70
N ASP A 117 37.02 29.73 2.12
CA ASP A 117 36.36 28.44 1.86
C ASP A 117 34.94 28.40 2.47
N LYS A 118 34.75 28.92 3.68
CA LYS A 118 33.42 29.00 4.33
C LYS A 118 32.46 29.90 3.57
N ALA A 119 32.90 31.07 3.12
CA ALA A 119 32.07 31.99 2.35
C ALA A 119 31.69 31.39 0.98
N ILE A 120 32.62 30.67 0.35
CA ILE A 120 32.40 29.96 -0.92
C ILE A 120 31.39 28.83 -0.72
N SER A 121 31.59 27.94 0.25
CA SER A 121 30.66 26.85 0.51
C SER A 121 29.25 27.36 0.85
N GLU A 122 29.14 28.52 1.50
CA GLU A 122 27.84 29.12 1.78
C GLU A 122 27.16 29.71 0.54
N ILE A 123 27.93 30.28 -0.39
CA ILE A 123 27.43 30.75 -1.70
C ILE A 123 27.07 29.57 -2.60
N GLU A 124 27.91 28.53 -2.67
CA GLU A 124 27.68 27.30 -3.45
C GLU A 124 26.46 26.53 -2.95
N ARG A 125 26.31 26.35 -1.64
CA ARG A 125 25.14 25.67 -1.04
C ARG A 125 23.84 26.39 -1.40
N ARG A 126 23.82 27.72 -1.31
CA ARG A 126 22.63 28.53 -1.62
C ARG A 126 22.32 28.59 -3.12
N LEU A 127 23.34 28.49 -3.98
CA LEU A 127 23.16 28.36 -5.43
C LEU A 127 22.74 26.95 -5.84
N ALA A 128 23.19 25.91 -5.13
CA ALA A 128 22.76 24.53 -5.32
C ALA A 128 21.27 24.34 -4.95
N ASP A 129 20.79 24.97 -3.88
CA ASP A 129 19.37 25.00 -3.50
C ASP A 129 18.49 25.60 -4.61
N VAL A 130 19.01 26.56 -5.39
CA VAL A 130 18.32 27.16 -6.55
C VAL A 130 18.39 26.27 -7.80
N LEU A 131 19.50 25.53 -7.98
CA LEU A 131 19.74 24.63 -9.12
C LEU A 131 18.95 23.32 -9.06
N HIS A 132 18.55 22.85 -7.87
CA HIS A 132 17.84 21.56 -7.72
C HIS A 132 16.32 21.62 -7.83
N ARG A 133 15.68 22.80 -7.77
CA ARG A 133 14.21 22.92 -7.92
C ARG A 133 13.81 23.27 -9.36
N LYS A 134 13.92 22.29 -10.25
CA LYS A 134 13.12 22.30 -11.49
C LYS A 134 11.70 21.89 -11.09
N ILE A 135 10.70 22.78 -11.20
CA ILE A 135 9.31 22.44 -10.91
C ILE A 135 8.84 21.43 -11.96
N ASP A 136 8.88 20.14 -11.63
CA ASP A 136 8.50 19.04 -12.51
C ASP A 136 7.28 18.28 -11.95
N ILE A 137 6.11 18.92 -12.02
CA ILE A 137 4.82 18.28 -11.75
C ILE A 137 4.49 17.20 -12.81
N GLY A 138 5.37 17.00 -13.82
CA GLY A 138 5.24 15.98 -14.85
C GLY A 138 5.30 14.55 -14.33
N ARG A 139 5.87 14.33 -13.14
CA ARG A 139 5.95 13.00 -12.48
C ARG A 139 4.60 12.44 -12.03
N LEU A 140 3.58 13.29 -11.88
CA LEU A 140 2.28 12.88 -11.41
C LEU A 140 1.54 12.05 -12.49
N ARG A 141 1.13 10.82 -12.15
CA ARG A 141 0.25 10.01 -13.02
C ARG A 141 -1.12 10.68 -13.13
N VAL A 142 -1.61 10.84 -14.35
CA VAL A 142 -2.91 11.47 -14.65
C VAL A 142 -3.69 10.66 -15.67
N ALA A 143 -5.01 10.75 -15.59
CA ALA A 143 -5.91 10.11 -16.52
C ALA A 143 -5.88 10.84 -17.88
N LYS A 144 -5.41 10.15 -18.93
CA LYS A 144 -5.39 10.71 -20.29
C LYS A 144 -6.82 10.88 -20.82
N GLY A 145 -7.10 12.03 -21.45
CA GLY A 145 -8.43 12.31 -22.03
C GLY A 145 -9.49 12.77 -21.03
N ALA A 146 -9.14 12.88 -19.74
CA ALA A 146 -10.08 13.30 -18.70
C ALA A 146 -10.31 14.81 -18.65
N ALA A 147 -9.38 15.63 -19.16
CA ALA A 147 -9.52 17.08 -19.16
C ALA A 147 -10.44 17.55 -20.30
N PHE A 148 -11.19 18.63 -20.07
CA PHE A 148 -12.19 19.12 -21.03
C PHE A 148 -11.58 19.54 -22.39
N ASN A 149 -10.31 19.96 -22.39
CA ASN A 149 -9.59 20.49 -23.55
C ASN A 149 -8.63 19.47 -24.19
N ASP A 150 -8.69 18.19 -23.78
CA ASP A 150 -7.94 17.14 -24.46
C ASP A 150 -8.47 16.89 -25.89
N TYR A 151 -7.60 16.40 -26.77
CA TYR A 151 -7.90 16.18 -28.18
C TYR A 151 -9.15 15.31 -28.40
N GLU A 152 -9.35 14.29 -27.56
CA GLU A 152 -10.53 13.41 -27.65
C GLU A 152 -11.88 14.12 -27.37
N ASN A 153 -11.85 15.33 -26.81
CA ASN A 153 -13.02 16.10 -26.37
C ASN A 153 -13.31 17.35 -27.26
N GLN A 154 -12.63 17.52 -28.40
CA GLN A 154 -12.65 18.74 -29.24
C GLN A 154 -14.01 19.19 -29.81
N HIS A 155 -15.06 18.36 -29.78
CA HIS A 155 -16.31 18.65 -30.48
C HIS A 155 -17.54 18.31 -29.65
N THR A 156 -18.06 19.22 -28.81
CA THR A 156 -19.45 19.23 -28.26
C THR A 156 -19.64 20.30 -27.17
N GLU A 157 -19.83 21.56 -27.56
CA GLU A 157 -20.46 22.57 -26.70
C GLU A 157 -21.96 22.69 -27.04
N CYS A 158 -22.74 23.32 -26.16
CA CYS A 158 -24.13 23.65 -26.40
C CYS A 158 -24.22 24.63 -27.57
N LEU A 159 -25.18 24.40 -28.46
CA LEU A 159 -25.44 25.30 -29.58
C LEU A 159 -25.88 26.67 -29.05
N THR A 160 -25.42 27.75 -29.70
CA THR A 160 -25.84 29.11 -29.36
C THR A 160 -27.37 29.22 -29.37
N GLY A 161 -27.93 29.73 -28.28
CA GLY A 161 -29.39 29.85 -28.10
C GLY A 161 -30.06 28.66 -27.42
N THR A 162 -29.33 27.59 -27.11
CA THR A 162 -29.87 26.43 -26.36
C THR A 162 -29.45 26.43 -24.89
N ARG A 163 -30.25 25.82 -24.01
CA ARG A 163 -29.99 25.67 -22.56
C ARG A 163 -29.65 26.98 -21.84
N VAL A 164 -30.21 28.10 -22.32
CA VAL A 164 -29.85 29.46 -21.91
C VAL A 164 -30.07 29.67 -20.41
N GLU A 165 -31.23 29.27 -19.88
CA GLU A 165 -31.57 29.45 -18.46
C GLU A 165 -30.66 28.60 -17.56
N VAL A 166 -30.48 27.32 -17.90
CA VAL A 166 -29.60 26.41 -17.13
C VAL A 166 -28.17 26.93 -17.07
N LEU A 167 -27.63 27.40 -18.20
CA LEU A 167 -26.27 27.96 -18.24
C LEU A 167 -26.17 29.26 -17.43
N ARG A 168 -27.23 30.09 -17.44
CA ARG A 168 -27.30 31.32 -16.63
C ARG A 168 -27.30 30.99 -15.14
N ASP A 169 -28.04 29.99 -14.70
CA ASP A 169 -28.11 29.60 -13.30
C ASP A 169 -26.75 29.06 -12.79
N ILE A 170 -26.03 28.31 -13.62
CA ILE A 170 -24.67 27.86 -13.32
C ILE A 170 -23.68 29.04 -13.29
N ASP A 171 -23.77 29.98 -14.24
CA ASP A 171 -22.93 31.18 -14.27
C ASP A 171 -23.16 32.08 -13.03
N ASN A 172 -24.43 32.19 -12.58
CA ASN A 172 -24.81 32.89 -11.35
C ASN A 172 -24.21 32.19 -10.12
N TRP A 173 -24.39 30.88 -9.99
CA TRP A 173 -23.78 30.10 -8.89
C TRP A 173 -22.26 30.23 -8.89
N ALA A 174 -21.61 30.14 -10.05
CA ALA A 174 -20.17 30.24 -10.13
C ALA A 174 -19.69 31.61 -9.61
N SER A 175 -20.38 32.70 -9.94
CA SER A 175 -19.98 34.08 -9.62
C SER A 175 -20.39 34.59 -8.22
N MET A 176 -21.37 33.97 -7.56
CA MET A 176 -21.84 34.42 -6.23
C MET A 176 -20.75 34.35 -5.15
N ALA A 177 -20.55 35.43 -4.39
CA ALA A 177 -19.56 35.47 -3.30
C ALA A 177 -19.85 34.42 -2.21
N TYR A 178 -21.12 34.31 -1.79
CA TYR A 178 -21.60 33.36 -0.78
C TYR A 178 -22.58 32.40 -1.43
N GLY A 179 -22.13 31.18 -1.71
CA GLY A 179 -22.91 30.14 -2.40
C GLY A 179 -22.40 28.76 -2.02
N LYS A 180 -23.25 27.74 -2.21
CA LYS A 180 -22.97 26.34 -1.88
C LYS A 180 -21.71 25.84 -2.59
N CYS A 181 -20.98 24.92 -1.96
CA CYS A 181 -19.71 24.39 -2.48
C CYS A 181 -19.90 23.66 -3.81
N ILE A 182 -20.98 22.89 -3.90
CA ILE A 182 -21.25 21.98 -5.00
C ILE A 182 -22.52 22.41 -5.75
N PHE A 183 -22.47 22.41 -7.08
CA PHE A 183 -23.65 22.48 -7.94
C PHE A 183 -23.85 21.11 -8.58
N TRP A 184 -24.97 20.45 -8.29
CA TRP A 184 -25.29 19.13 -8.82
C TRP A 184 -26.30 19.22 -9.96
N LEU A 185 -25.82 19.04 -11.19
CA LEU A 185 -26.66 18.96 -12.38
C LEU A 185 -27.09 17.50 -12.61
N ASN A 186 -28.31 17.16 -12.22
CA ASN A 186 -28.81 15.80 -12.33
C ASN A 186 -29.81 15.65 -13.49
N GLY A 187 -29.85 14.46 -14.09
CA GLY A 187 -30.76 14.21 -15.21
C GLY A 187 -30.69 12.80 -15.76
N MET A 188 -31.79 12.35 -16.37
CA MET A 188 -31.88 11.04 -17.02
C MET A 188 -30.91 10.91 -18.20
N ALA A 189 -30.74 9.68 -18.66
CA ALA A 189 -29.88 9.36 -19.81
C ALA A 189 -30.34 10.15 -21.05
N GLY A 190 -29.40 10.75 -21.80
CA GLY A 190 -29.73 11.46 -23.05
C GLY A 190 -30.22 12.91 -22.94
N THR A 191 -30.19 13.50 -21.73
CA THR A 191 -30.65 14.89 -21.47
C THR A 191 -29.63 15.98 -21.81
N GLY A 192 -28.36 15.63 -22.09
CA GLY A 192 -27.31 16.59 -22.50
C GLY A 192 -26.39 17.10 -21.38
N LYS A 193 -26.35 16.43 -20.22
CA LYS A 193 -25.48 16.77 -19.07
C LYS A 193 -24.03 17.08 -19.45
N SER A 194 -23.37 16.14 -20.14
CA SER A 194 -21.96 16.27 -20.54
C SER A 194 -21.70 17.41 -21.52
N THR A 195 -22.69 17.76 -22.35
CA THR A 195 -22.58 18.92 -23.25
C THR A 195 -22.66 20.23 -22.47
N ILE A 196 -23.51 20.29 -21.45
CA ILE A 196 -23.65 21.46 -20.57
C ILE A 196 -22.35 21.65 -19.77
N SER A 197 -21.82 20.60 -19.13
CA SER A 197 -20.57 20.70 -18.35
C SER A 197 -19.37 21.12 -19.20
N ARG A 198 -19.24 20.64 -20.44
CA ARG A 198 -18.20 21.10 -21.39
C ARG A 198 -18.34 22.57 -21.72
N THR A 199 -19.57 23.02 -22.01
CA THR A 199 -19.85 24.44 -22.30
C THR A 199 -19.49 25.32 -21.10
N VAL A 200 -19.83 24.88 -19.89
CA VAL A 200 -19.48 25.59 -18.66
C VAL A 200 -17.96 25.62 -18.45
N ALA A 201 -17.26 24.49 -18.62
CA ALA A 201 -15.80 24.46 -18.52
C ALA A 201 -15.13 25.41 -19.53
N GLY A 202 -15.59 25.43 -20.79
CA GLY A 202 -15.12 26.36 -21.81
C GLY A 202 -15.38 27.83 -21.49
N ARG A 203 -16.56 28.17 -20.96
CA ARG A 203 -16.88 29.52 -20.47
C ARG A 203 -15.99 29.94 -19.31
N LEU A 204 -15.84 29.07 -18.30
CA LEU A 204 -15.01 29.32 -17.13
C LEU A 204 -13.53 29.47 -17.50
N LYS A 205 -13.04 28.69 -18.47
CA LYS A 205 -11.67 28.83 -18.95
C LYS A 205 -11.44 30.17 -19.63
N ARG A 206 -12.37 30.64 -20.46
CA ARG A 206 -12.30 31.98 -21.10
C ARG A 206 -12.38 33.13 -20.10
N GLN A 207 -12.94 32.88 -18.92
CA GLN A 207 -12.99 33.84 -17.81
C GLN A 207 -11.78 33.74 -16.88
N ASP A 208 -10.82 32.84 -17.12
CA ASP A 208 -9.72 32.49 -16.20
C ASP A 208 -10.18 32.02 -14.81
N ARG A 209 -11.33 31.34 -14.74
CA ARG A 209 -11.95 30.85 -13.50
C ARG A 209 -12.00 29.32 -13.37
N LEU A 210 -11.60 28.60 -14.42
CA LEU A 210 -11.53 27.15 -14.41
C LEU A 210 -10.25 26.69 -13.71
N ALA A 211 -10.39 25.99 -12.58
CA ALA A 211 -9.31 25.37 -11.85
C ALA A 211 -8.82 24.08 -12.51
N ALA A 212 -9.76 23.16 -12.74
CA ALA A 212 -9.50 21.83 -13.28
C ALA A 212 -10.80 21.23 -13.85
N SER A 213 -10.66 20.14 -14.60
CA SER A 213 -11.79 19.37 -15.10
C SER A 213 -11.49 17.87 -15.15
N PHE A 214 -12.50 17.05 -14.90
CA PHE A 214 -12.42 15.60 -15.01
C PHE A 214 -13.72 15.04 -15.57
N PHE A 215 -13.63 14.31 -16.68
CA PHE A 215 -14.78 13.71 -17.37
C PHE A 215 -14.73 12.20 -17.23
N PHE A 216 -15.54 11.67 -16.30
CA PHE A 216 -15.68 10.23 -16.10
C PHE A 216 -16.20 9.56 -17.36
N LYS A 217 -15.76 8.32 -17.56
CA LYS A 217 -16.26 7.49 -18.65
C LYS A 217 -16.18 6.01 -18.30
N ARG A 218 -17.33 5.37 -18.18
CA ARG A 218 -17.43 4.01 -17.64
C ARG A 218 -16.69 3.02 -18.54
N GLY A 219 -15.88 2.16 -17.93
CA GLY A 219 -15.09 1.15 -18.62
C GLY A 219 -13.79 1.65 -19.24
N GLU A 220 -13.50 2.95 -19.33
CA GLU A 220 -12.17 3.42 -19.74
C GLU A 220 -11.21 3.36 -18.56
N GLN A 221 -10.15 2.53 -18.62
CA GLN A 221 -9.26 2.22 -17.47
C GLN A 221 -8.96 3.43 -16.57
N ASP A 222 -8.45 4.52 -17.13
CA ASP A 222 -8.05 5.70 -16.36
C ASP A 222 -9.20 6.67 -16.04
N ARG A 223 -10.32 6.61 -16.77
CA ARG A 223 -11.44 7.58 -16.69
C ARG A 223 -12.69 7.04 -16.01
N GLY A 224 -12.86 5.73 -15.92
CA GLY A 224 -13.86 5.06 -15.09
C GLY A 224 -13.37 4.86 -13.66
N ASN A 225 -12.06 4.76 -13.47
CA ASN A 225 -11.44 4.55 -12.17
C ASN A 225 -11.17 5.89 -11.44
N ALA A 226 -11.76 6.06 -10.25
CA ALA A 226 -11.55 7.25 -9.43
C ALA A 226 -10.09 7.44 -8.98
N LYS A 227 -9.25 6.40 -9.00
CA LYS A 227 -7.86 6.39 -8.53
C LYS A 227 -7.01 7.55 -9.05
N LEU A 228 -7.25 8.01 -10.28
CA LEU A 228 -6.48 9.10 -10.91
C LEU A 228 -7.22 10.46 -10.88
N LEU A 229 -8.38 10.55 -10.22
CA LEU A 229 -9.19 11.78 -10.17
C LEU A 229 -8.40 12.94 -9.56
N PHE A 230 -7.93 12.77 -8.33
CA PHE A 230 -7.31 13.86 -7.57
C PHE A 230 -5.91 14.19 -8.05
N SER A 231 -5.14 13.20 -8.52
CA SER A 231 -3.87 13.48 -9.18
C SER A 231 -4.07 14.32 -10.45
N THR A 232 -5.05 13.97 -11.28
CA THR A 232 -5.38 14.73 -12.50
C THR A 232 -5.84 16.15 -12.21
N ILE A 233 -6.64 16.32 -11.15
CA ILE A 233 -7.07 17.64 -10.68
C ILE A 233 -5.87 18.44 -10.14
N ALA A 234 -5.00 17.83 -9.33
CA ALA A 234 -3.83 18.49 -8.74
C ALA A 234 -2.84 18.99 -9.81
N LYS A 235 -2.57 18.20 -10.85
CA LYS A 235 -1.74 18.63 -11.98
C LYS A 235 -2.34 19.85 -12.70
N GLN A 236 -3.66 19.85 -12.91
CA GLN A 236 -4.36 20.99 -13.50
C GLN A 236 -4.37 22.21 -12.57
N LEU A 237 -4.54 22.00 -11.26
CA LEU A 237 -4.46 23.05 -10.23
C LEU A 237 -3.08 23.70 -10.20
N GLY A 238 -2.00 22.92 -10.19
CA GLY A 238 -0.63 23.48 -10.23
C GLY A 238 -0.35 24.29 -11.50
N SER A 239 -1.04 23.97 -12.60
CA SER A 239 -0.94 24.70 -13.87
C SER A 239 -1.81 25.96 -13.92
N SER A 240 -3.03 25.91 -13.37
CA SER A 240 -3.96 27.05 -13.32
C SER A 240 -3.67 28.01 -12.17
N MET A 241 -3.01 27.53 -11.13
CA MET A 241 -2.66 28.25 -9.91
C MET A 241 -1.18 28.00 -9.57
N PRO A 242 -0.24 28.71 -10.23
CA PRO A 242 1.20 28.50 -10.05
C PRO A 242 1.67 28.61 -8.58
N GLN A 243 0.95 29.33 -7.73
CA GLN A 243 1.23 29.42 -6.30
C GLN A 243 1.12 28.08 -5.55
N LEU A 244 0.31 27.12 -6.04
CA LEU A 244 0.17 25.79 -5.46
C LEU A 244 1.23 24.80 -5.99
N SER A 245 1.96 25.18 -7.06
CA SER A 245 2.85 24.26 -7.77
C SER A 245 3.97 23.70 -6.90
N LEU A 246 4.54 24.53 -6.02
CA LEU A 246 5.63 24.13 -5.13
C LEU A 246 5.15 23.16 -4.04
N ASP A 247 3.99 23.43 -3.43
CA ASP A 247 3.43 22.56 -2.38
C ASP A 247 2.97 21.22 -2.95
N ILE A 248 2.38 21.24 -4.16
CA ILE A 248 2.04 20.01 -4.89
C ILE A 248 3.32 19.23 -5.23
N GLN A 249 4.39 19.90 -5.66
CA GLN A 249 5.66 19.22 -5.93
C GLN A 249 6.27 18.60 -4.66
N ASN A 250 6.28 19.32 -3.53
CA ASN A 250 6.76 18.76 -2.26
C ASN A 250 5.98 17.50 -1.88
N ALA A 251 4.65 17.50 -2.06
CA ALA A 251 3.82 16.32 -1.81
C ALA A 251 4.18 15.11 -2.72
N ILE A 252 4.68 15.35 -3.94
CA ILE A 252 5.17 14.30 -4.86
C ILE A 252 6.54 13.80 -4.44
N GLU A 253 7.42 14.71 -3.98
CA GLU A 253 8.76 14.36 -3.53
C GLU A 253 8.71 13.56 -2.21
N ASP A 254 7.78 13.91 -1.32
CA ASP A 254 7.55 13.21 -0.06
C ASP A 254 6.90 11.82 -0.26
N ASP A 255 6.07 11.65 -1.28
CA ASP A 255 5.42 10.37 -1.63
C ASP A 255 5.36 10.17 -3.16
N PRO A 256 6.38 9.55 -3.77
CA PRO A 256 6.43 9.33 -5.23
C PRO A 256 5.25 8.51 -5.78
N ASP A 257 4.68 7.64 -4.94
CA ASP A 257 3.56 6.76 -5.28
C ASP A 257 2.20 7.36 -4.85
N ILE A 258 2.12 8.68 -4.62
CA ILE A 258 0.90 9.35 -4.14
C ILE A 258 -0.32 9.05 -5.02
N SER A 259 -0.15 8.94 -6.34
CA SER A 259 -1.23 8.58 -7.29
C SER A 259 -1.78 7.16 -7.09
N ASP A 260 -1.05 6.29 -6.39
CA ASP A 260 -1.44 4.92 -6.08
C ASP A 260 -2.05 4.78 -4.67
N ARG A 261 -2.02 5.85 -3.85
CA ARG A 261 -2.66 5.91 -2.53
C ARG A 261 -4.18 6.01 -2.61
N VAL A 262 -4.86 5.77 -1.49
CA VAL A 262 -6.31 5.94 -1.37
C VAL A 262 -6.74 7.38 -1.68
N LEU A 263 -7.94 7.55 -2.23
CA LEU A 263 -8.47 8.83 -2.73
C LEU A 263 -8.36 9.99 -1.74
N ARG A 264 -8.50 9.70 -0.45
CA ARG A 264 -8.38 10.73 0.57
C ARG A 264 -6.98 11.24 0.77
N GLU A 265 -5.98 10.36 0.82
CA GLU A 265 -4.60 10.75 0.98
C GLU A 265 -4.14 11.59 -0.20
N GLN A 266 -4.57 11.20 -1.41
CA GLN A 266 -4.42 12.04 -2.60
C GLN A 266 -5.07 13.41 -2.42
N PHE A 267 -6.34 13.48 -2.01
CA PHE A 267 -7.03 14.75 -1.82
C PHE A 267 -6.39 15.64 -0.75
N GLU A 268 -6.00 15.06 0.38
CA GLU A 268 -5.39 15.80 1.48
C GLU A 268 -4.03 16.36 1.11
N LYS A 269 -3.12 15.52 0.60
CA LYS A 269 -1.75 15.92 0.26
C LYS A 269 -1.66 16.76 -1.02
N LEU A 270 -2.45 16.44 -2.05
CA LEU A 270 -2.34 17.11 -3.36
C LEU A 270 -3.29 18.30 -3.53
N ILE A 271 -4.36 18.43 -2.74
CA ILE A 271 -5.34 19.51 -2.88
C ILE A 271 -5.47 20.32 -1.59
N LEU A 272 -5.86 19.70 -0.48
CA LEU A 272 -6.22 20.43 0.74
C LEU A 272 -5.01 21.11 1.40
N GLN A 273 -3.91 20.38 1.58
CA GLN A 273 -2.68 20.91 2.18
C GLN A 273 -2.12 22.08 1.37
N PRO A 274 -1.91 21.99 0.04
CA PRO A 274 -1.54 23.14 -0.79
C PRO A 274 -2.49 24.33 -0.66
N LEU A 275 -3.81 24.10 -0.68
CA LEU A 275 -4.80 25.18 -0.52
C LEU A 275 -4.73 25.86 0.85
N SER A 276 -4.38 25.12 1.90
CA SER A 276 -4.23 25.66 3.26
C SER A 276 -2.90 26.39 3.47
N ALA A 277 -1.84 25.95 2.79
CA ALA A 277 -0.50 26.53 2.85
C ALA A 277 -0.40 27.87 2.10
N ALA A 278 -1.22 28.06 1.06
CA ALA A 278 -1.27 29.29 0.26
C ALA A 278 -1.68 30.50 1.12
N LYS A 279 -0.71 31.34 1.51
CA LYS A 279 -0.94 32.62 2.20
C LYS A 279 -0.96 33.77 1.18
N HIS A 280 -1.97 34.64 1.25
CA HIS A 280 -2.17 35.83 0.39
C HIS A 280 -2.50 35.55 -1.09
N CYS A 281 -3.73 35.10 -1.36
CA CYS A 281 -4.31 35.13 -2.71
C CYS A 281 -5.48 36.13 -2.77
N PRO A 282 -5.71 36.80 -3.91
CA PRO A 282 -6.95 37.55 -4.13
C PRO A 282 -8.14 36.60 -3.98
N ASN A 283 -9.25 37.10 -3.42
CA ASN A 283 -10.49 36.37 -3.06
C ASN A 283 -11.24 35.84 -4.31
N THR A 284 -10.57 35.03 -5.11
CA THR A 284 -10.97 34.60 -6.45
C THR A 284 -11.64 33.24 -6.35
N ILE A 285 -12.85 33.13 -6.89
CA ILE A 285 -13.61 31.88 -6.91
C ILE A 285 -13.21 31.10 -8.15
N MET A 286 -12.62 29.94 -7.93
CA MET A 286 -12.17 29.00 -8.96
C MET A 286 -13.05 27.75 -8.94
N VAL A 287 -13.37 27.22 -10.11
CA VAL A 287 -14.35 26.13 -10.26
C VAL A 287 -13.68 24.91 -10.88
N VAL A 288 -13.94 23.74 -10.30
CA VAL A 288 -13.59 22.42 -10.84
C VAL A 288 -14.85 21.78 -11.43
N VAL A 289 -14.74 21.21 -12.62
CA VAL A 289 -15.86 20.53 -13.30
C VAL A 289 -15.64 19.02 -13.28
N ILE A 290 -16.56 18.27 -12.67
CA ILE A 290 -16.56 16.80 -12.64
C ILE A 290 -17.80 16.32 -13.40
N ASP A 291 -17.61 15.71 -14.56
CA ASP A 291 -18.69 15.22 -15.39
C ASP A 291 -18.92 13.72 -15.21
N ALA A 292 -20.19 13.31 -15.28
CA ALA A 292 -20.65 11.93 -15.30
C ALA A 292 -20.18 11.07 -14.11
N LEU A 293 -20.31 11.59 -12.88
CA LEU A 293 -19.86 10.87 -11.67
C LEU A 293 -20.49 9.47 -11.51
N ASP A 294 -21.69 9.24 -12.08
CA ASP A 294 -22.34 7.93 -12.12
C ASP A 294 -21.67 6.91 -13.04
N GLU A 295 -20.67 7.32 -13.81
CA GLU A 295 -19.83 6.48 -14.66
C GLU A 295 -18.53 6.04 -13.95
N CYS A 296 -18.35 6.37 -12.68
CA CYS A 296 -17.29 5.80 -11.84
C CYS A 296 -17.52 4.29 -11.63
N ASP A 297 -16.49 3.47 -11.86
CA ASP A 297 -16.58 2.01 -11.87
C ASP A 297 -16.94 1.45 -10.48
N ARG A 298 -16.40 2.05 -9.41
CA ARG A 298 -16.66 1.67 -8.01
C ARG A 298 -17.66 2.63 -7.38
N THR A 299 -18.75 2.08 -6.86
CA THR A 299 -19.79 2.84 -6.16
C THR A 299 -19.34 3.42 -4.82
N ASP A 300 -18.41 2.74 -4.14
CA ASP A 300 -17.89 3.19 -2.84
C ASP A 300 -17.07 4.47 -2.99
N ASP A 301 -16.28 4.56 -4.06
CA ASP A 301 -15.45 5.72 -4.38
C ASP A 301 -16.29 6.98 -4.59
N ILE A 302 -17.48 6.84 -5.19
CA ILE A 302 -18.44 7.96 -5.37
C ILE A 302 -18.79 8.61 -4.03
N GLN A 303 -19.10 7.80 -3.01
CA GLN A 303 -19.45 8.32 -1.69
C GLN A 303 -18.26 9.02 -1.03
N VAL A 304 -17.06 8.45 -1.16
CA VAL A 304 -15.82 9.04 -0.65
C VAL A 304 -15.54 10.38 -1.32
N ILE A 305 -15.65 10.47 -2.65
CA ILE A 305 -15.46 11.71 -3.40
C ILE A 305 -16.44 12.79 -2.90
N LEU A 306 -17.74 12.50 -2.87
CA LEU A 306 -18.76 13.47 -2.45
C LEU A 306 -18.52 13.98 -1.02
N HIS A 307 -18.01 13.14 -0.12
CA HIS A 307 -17.68 13.54 1.25
C HIS A 307 -16.37 14.34 1.37
N LEU A 308 -15.42 14.17 0.44
CA LEU A 308 -14.15 14.89 0.44
C LEU A 308 -14.27 16.32 -0.09
N LEU A 309 -15.01 16.52 -1.19
CA LEU A 309 -15.04 17.80 -1.91
C LEU A 309 -15.40 19.01 -1.03
N PRO A 310 -16.40 18.97 -0.11
CA PRO A 310 -16.72 20.12 0.74
C PRO A 310 -15.57 20.57 1.65
N ARG A 311 -14.63 19.67 1.98
CA ARG A 311 -13.51 19.99 2.90
C ARG A 311 -12.58 21.08 2.37
N VAL A 312 -12.58 21.40 1.07
CA VAL A 312 -11.79 22.53 0.54
C VAL A 312 -12.19 23.87 1.17
N GLN A 313 -13.41 23.97 1.72
CA GLN A 313 -13.90 25.17 2.41
C GLN A 313 -13.19 25.44 3.75
N GLN A 314 -12.39 24.49 4.25
CA GLN A 314 -11.53 24.70 5.41
C GLN A 314 -10.44 25.75 5.14
N SER A 315 -10.05 25.96 3.87
CA SER A 315 -9.14 27.04 3.51
C SER A 315 -9.88 28.36 3.39
N THR A 316 -9.39 29.39 4.08
CA THR A 316 -9.91 30.76 4.01
C THR A 316 -9.23 31.62 2.93
N SER A 317 -8.09 31.16 2.40
CA SER A 317 -7.25 31.91 1.46
C SER A 317 -7.72 31.84 0.01
N MET A 318 -8.35 30.72 -0.40
CA MET A 318 -8.82 30.48 -1.77
C MET A 318 -10.15 29.72 -1.76
N ARG A 319 -11.09 30.13 -2.62
CA ARG A 319 -12.41 29.50 -2.72
C ARG A 319 -12.50 28.61 -3.95
N LEU A 320 -12.45 27.30 -3.73
CA LEU A 320 -12.67 26.29 -4.76
C LEU A 320 -14.13 25.78 -4.71
N ARG A 321 -14.78 25.64 -5.87
CA ARG A 321 -16.15 25.12 -6.03
C ARG A 321 -16.21 23.97 -7.03
N PHE A 322 -17.25 23.15 -6.97
CA PHE A 322 -17.38 21.96 -7.82
C PHE A 322 -18.71 21.94 -8.58
N LEU A 323 -18.66 21.86 -9.90
CA LEU A 323 -19.82 21.50 -10.72
C LEU A 323 -19.78 19.99 -10.96
N ILE A 324 -20.81 19.27 -10.53
CA ILE A 324 -20.92 17.82 -10.68
C ILE A 324 -22.10 17.48 -11.56
N THR A 325 -21.92 16.63 -12.57
CA THR A 325 -23.05 16.07 -13.33
C THR A 325 -23.20 14.58 -13.07
N SER A 326 -24.44 14.10 -12.98
CA SER A 326 -24.70 12.65 -12.89
C SER A 326 -26.15 12.24 -13.18
N ARG A 327 -26.38 10.93 -13.31
CA ARG A 327 -27.72 10.33 -13.11
C ARG A 327 -28.06 10.27 -11.61
N PRO A 328 -29.34 10.38 -11.22
CA PRO A 328 -29.75 10.31 -9.82
C PRO A 328 -29.89 8.85 -9.36
N VAL A 329 -28.78 8.10 -9.41
CA VAL A 329 -28.68 6.72 -8.92
C VAL A 329 -28.50 6.69 -7.40
N LEU A 330 -28.87 5.58 -6.75
CA LEU A 330 -28.89 5.46 -5.28
C LEU A 330 -27.58 5.90 -4.61
N PRO A 331 -26.37 5.47 -5.02
CA PRO A 331 -25.14 5.88 -4.35
C PRO A 331 -24.89 7.39 -4.35
N ILE A 332 -25.32 8.08 -5.42
CA ILE A 332 -25.17 9.53 -5.55
C ILE A 332 -26.20 10.26 -4.69
N LYS A 333 -27.46 9.81 -4.72
CA LYS A 333 -28.51 10.36 -3.85
C LYS A 333 -28.13 10.26 -2.38
N SER A 334 -27.75 9.07 -1.94
CA SER A 334 -27.31 8.83 -0.55
C SER A 334 -26.04 9.60 -0.18
N GLY A 335 -25.15 9.85 -1.15
CA GLY A 335 -23.97 10.69 -0.93
C GLY A 335 -24.33 12.15 -0.66
N PHE A 336 -25.22 12.74 -1.47
CA PHE A 336 -25.68 14.12 -1.29
C PHE A 336 -26.59 14.30 -0.07
N GLU A 337 -27.43 13.32 0.26
CA GLU A 337 -28.26 13.32 1.48
C GLU A 337 -27.43 13.45 2.78
N ARG A 338 -26.16 13.04 2.75
CA ARG A 338 -25.23 13.16 3.89
C ARG A 338 -24.55 14.54 4.00
N ILE A 339 -24.71 15.41 3.00
CA ILE A 339 -24.11 16.77 2.95
C ILE A 339 -25.15 17.85 2.55
N PRO A 340 -26.33 17.91 3.19
CA PRO A 340 -27.44 18.78 2.75
C PRO A 340 -27.10 20.28 2.74
N ASP A 341 -26.12 20.70 3.55
CA ASP A 341 -25.73 22.10 3.65
C ASP A 341 -24.68 22.54 2.62
N ASP A 342 -24.11 21.63 1.83
CA ASP A 342 -22.95 21.92 0.97
C ASP A 342 -23.25 21.96 -0.53
N TYR A 343 -24.44 21.54 -0.98
CA TYR A 343 -24.82 21.52 -2.39
C TYR A 343 -26.12 22.25 -2.72
N GLN A 344 -26.30 22.54 -4.01
CA GLN A 344 -27.57 22.91 -4.64
C GLN A 344 -27.73 22.07 -5.91
N ASP A 345 -28.95 21.69 -6.27
CA ASP A 345 -29.21 20.83 -7.43
C ASP A 345 -30.11 21.48 -8.50
N LEU A 346 -30.00 20.96 -9.72
CA LEU A 346 -30.87 21.30 -10.86
C LEU A 346 -31.21 20.02 -11.62
N ILE A 347 -32.51 19.76 -11.78
CA ILE A 347 -33.06 18.55 -12.38
C ILE A 347 -33.42 18.79 -13.84
N LEU A 348 -32.62 18.26 -14.78
CA LEU A 348 -32.78 18.54 -16.22
C LEU A 348 -34.08 18.05 -16.85
N HIS A 349 -34.74 17.06 -16.24
CA HIS A 349 -36.00 16.51 -16.74
C HIS A 349 -37.24 17.23 -16.19
N GLU A 350 -37.05 18.20 -15.29
CA GLU A 350 -38.09 19.10 -14.82
C GLU A 350 -38.14 20.43 -15.59
N VAL A 351 -37.16 20.65 -16.49
CA VAL A 351 -37.17 21.79 -17.41
C VAL A 351 -38.42 21.71 -18.29
N PRO A 352 -39.17 22.82 -18.48
CA PRO A 352 -40.42 22.80 -19.24
C PRO A 352 -40.25 22.22 -20.66
N THR A 353 -41.16 21.33 -21.05
CA THR A 353 -41.12 20.63 -22.34
C THR A 353 -41.08 21.60 -23.53
N GLN A 354 -41.70 22.78 -23.42
CA GLN A 354 -41.67 23.81 -24.46
C GLN A 354 -40.25 24.35 -24.70
N VAL A 355 -39.46 24.52 -23.63
CA VAL A 355 -38.05 24.96 -23.73
C VAL A 355 -37.20 23.86 -24.35
N ILE A 356 -37.40 22.61 -23.93
CA ILE A 356 -36.69 21.45 -24.51
C ILE A 356 -37.01 21.32 -26.01
N GLN A 357 -38.28 21.46 -26.39
CA GLN A 357 -38.71 21.41 -27.78
C GLN A 357 -38.08 22.53 -28.61
N HIS A 358 -38.03 23.75 -28.09
CA HIS A 358 -37.35 24.87 -28.74
C HIS A 358 -35.87 24.55 -28.99
N ASP A 359 -35.15 24.12 -27.96
CA ASP A 359 -33.72 23.83 -28.07
C ASP A 359 -33.42 22.66 -29.03
N ILE A 360 -34.21 21.58 -28.99
CA ILE A 360 -34.11 20.46 -29.94
C ILE A 360 -34.37 20.94 -31.37
N SER A 361 -35.34 21.85 -31.56
CA SER A 361 -35.64 22.41 -32.88
C SER A 361 -34.48 23.21 -33.46
N LEU A 362 -33.78 24.00 -32.63
CA LEU A 362 -32.58 24.72 -33.03
C LEU A 362 -31.45 23.76 -33.38
N TYR A 363 -31.26 22.72 -32.56
CA TYR A 363 -30.23 21.70 -32.79
C TYR A 363 -30.43 20.95 -34.12
N ILE A 364 -31.63 20.44 -34.39
CA ILE A 364 -31.92 19.71 -35.64
C ILE A 364 -31.72 20.62 -36.86
N ARG A 365 -32.22 21.86 -36.80
CA ARG A 365 -32.07 22.82 -37.90
C ARG A 365 -30.60 23.18 -38.17
N ASP A 366 -29.79 23.39 -37.14
CA ASP A 366 -28.34 23.63 -37.31
C ASP A 366 -27.63 22.44 -37.96
N ARG A 367 -27.87 21.23 -37.44
CA ARG A 367 -27.23 20.01 -37.97
C ARG A 367 -27.60 19.74 -39.42
N PHE A 368 -28.87 19.91 -39.78
CA PHE A 368 -29.30 19.71 -41.16
C PHE A 368 -28.90 20.85 -42.08
N SER A 369 -28.76 22.08 -41.60
CA SER A 369 -28.17 23.16 -42.38
C SER A 369 -26.70 22.85 -42.73
N LYS A 370 -25.93 22.33 -41.77
CA LYS A 370 -24.54 21.88 -42.01
C LYS A 370 -24.50 20.71 -42.99
N LEU A 371 -25.32 19.69 -42.77
CA LEU A 371 -25.39 18.53 -43.68
C LEU A 371 -25.81 18.94 -45.10
N ARG A 372 -26.74 19.89 -45.23
CA ARG A 372 -27.15 20.46 -46.53
C ARG A 372 -25.98 21.15 -47.24
N GLN A 373 -25.13 21.87 -46.51
CA GLN A 373 -23.92 22.50 -47.05
C GLN A 373 -22.87 21.44 -47.43
N GLU A 374 -22.63 20.45 -46.58
CA GLU A 374 -21.64 19.38 -46.78
C GLU A 374 -22.00 18.45 -47.96
N ARG A 375 -23.29 18.21 -48.19
CA ARG A 375 -23.80 17.27 -49.20
C ARG A 375 -24.45 17.96 -50.41
N SER A 376 -24.38 19.29 -50.50
CA SER A 376 -24.99 20.10 -51.57
C SER A 376 -26.47 19.76 -51.83
N LEU A 377 -27.26 19.63 -50.76
CA LEU A 377 -28.69 19.29 -50.84
C LEU A 377 -29.55 20.52 -51.16
N PRO A 378 -30.80 20.34 -51.65
CA PRO A 378 -31.71 21.44 -51.98
C PRO A 378 -31.94 22.43 -50.82
N LEU A 379 -32.20 23.70 -51.15
CA LEU A 379 -32.39 24.77 -50.14
C LEU A 379 -33.61 24.52 -49.23
N ASP A 380 -34.65 23.89 -49.77
CA ASP A 380 -35.88 23.52 -49.08
C ASP A 380 -35.76 22.22 -48.27
N TRP A 381 -34.67 21.47 -48.42
CA TRP A 381 -34.42 20.23 -47.67
C TRP A 381 -34.11 20.50 -46.19
N PRO A 382 -34.68 19.73 -45.22
CA PRO A 382 -35.58 18.57 -45.37
C PRO A 382 -37.09 18.89 -45.46
N GLY A 383 -37.48 20.18 -45.45
CA GLY A 383 -38.86 20.65 -45.35
C GLY A 383 -39.36 20.85 -43.90
N GLU A 384 -40.29 21.79 -43.71
CA GLU A 384 -40.79 22.14 -42.36
C GLU A 384 -41.62 21.01 -41.74
N GLN A 385 -42.41 20.29 -42.54
CA GLN A 385 -43.19 19.13 -42.07
C GLN A 385 -42.29 17.99 -41.58
N SER A 386 -41.27 17.62 -42.36
CA SER A 386 -40.27 16.61 -41.97
C SER A 386 -39.53 17.01 -40.69
N THR A 387 -39.15 18.28 -40.59
CA THR A 387 -38.48 18.84 -39.41
C THR A 387 -39.36 18.73 -38.17
N LYS A 388 -40.66 19.04 -38.29
CA LYS A 388 -41.63 18.93 -37.20
C LYS A 388 -41.75 17.48 -36.69
N ILE A 389 -41.85 16.51 -37.59
CA ILE A 389 -41.92 15.07 -37.24
C ILE A 389 -40.65 14.63 -36.48
N LEU A 390 -39.47 15.05 -36.94
CA LEU A 390 -38.21 14.73 -36.27
C LEU A 390 -38.12 15.34 -34.86
N ILE A 391 -38.62 16.56 -34.68
CA ILE A 391 -38.71 17.20 -33.36
C ILE A 391 -39.65 16.40 -32.45
N GLU A 392 -40.84 16.02 -32.92
CA GLU A 392 -41.82 15.25 -32.15
C GLU A 392 -41.30 13.86 -31.75
N LYS A 393 -40.57 13.18 -32.65
CA LYS A 393 -39.90 11.91 -32.35
C LYS A 393 -38.73 12.07 -31.35
N SER A 394 -38.13 13.26 -31.26
CA SER A 394 -36.96 13.51 -30.41
C SER A 394 -37.28 14.03 -29.00
N VAL A 395 -38.35 14.80 -28.81
CA VAL A 395 -38.68 15.41 -27.51
C VAL A 395 -39.05 14.32 -26.48
N PRO A 396 -38.52 14.35 -25.24
CA PRO A 396 -37.66 15.39 -24.64
C PRO A 396 -36.14 15.10 -24.67
N LEU A 397 -35.68 14.11 -25.45
CA LEU A 397 -34.33 13.56 -25.41
C LEU A 397 -33.43 14.12 -26.52
N PHE A 398 -32.37 14.84 -26.14
CA PHE A 398 -31.36 15.33 -27.10
C PHE A 398 -30.60 14.21 -27.79
N ILE A 399 -30.41 13.07 -27.10
CA ILE A 399 -29.78 11.91 -27.72
C ILE A 399 -30.59 11.39 -28.91
N SER A 400 -31.91 11.48 -28.85
CA SER A 400 -32.79 11.06 -29.94
C SER A 400 -32.57 11.93 -31.16
N ALA A 401 -32.58 13.25 -30.98
CA ALA A 401 -32.27 14.21 -32.04
C ALA A 401 -30.86 13.98 -32.63
N ALA A 402 -29.85 13.78 -31.77
CA ALA A 402 -28.47 13.56 -32.21
C ALA A 402 -28.31 12.24 -32.99
N THR A 403 -28.93 11.16 -32.54
CA THR A 403 -28.87 9.84 -33.18
C THR A 403 -29.55 9.87 -34.54
N LEU A 404 -30.75 10.45 -34.62
CA LEU A 404 -31.47 10.62 -35.90
C LEU A 404 -30.68 11.50 -36.88
N CYS A 405 -30.08 12.60 -36.42
CA CYS A 405 -29.24 13.45 -37.27
C CYS A 405 -28.00 12.71 -37.79
N ARG A 406 -27.34 11.90 -36.95
CA ARG A 406 -26.18 11.07 -37.37
C ARG A 406 -26.59 10.01 -38.38
N PHE A 407 -27.74 9.39 -38.18
CA PHE A 407 -28.26 8.37 -39.08
C PHE A 407 -28.61 8.92 -40.47
N VAL A 408 -29.27 10.08 -40.53
CA VAL A 408 -29.56 10.77 -41.79
C VAL A 408 -28.28 11.29 -42.44
N GLY A 409 -27.30 11.72 -41.64
CA GLY A 409 -26.01 12.22 -42.11
C GLY A 409 -24.94 11.15 -42.35
N ASP A 410 -25.28 9.85 -42.30
CA ASP A 410 -24.30 8.77 -42.47
C ASP A 410 -23.63 8.87 -43.85
N ALA A 411 -22.31 8.77 -43.87
CA ALA A 411 -21.57 9.07 -45.07
C ALA A 411 -21.79 8.08 -46.22
N ASN A 412 -22.17 6.85 -45.88
CA ASN A 412 -22.31 5.72 -46.80
C ASN A 412 -23.69 5.66 -47.48
N TRP A 413 -24.64 6.53 -47.08
CA TRP A 413 -26.03 6.44 -47.52
C TRP A 413 -26.56 7.79 -48.01
N SER A 414 -27.64 7.74 -48.81
CA SER A 414 -28.33 8.96 -49.25
C SER A 414 -29.11 9.58 -48.08
N PRO A 415 -28.87 10.87 -47.76
CA PRO A 415 -29.61 11.56 -46.71
C PRO A 415 -31.12 11.57 -46.95
N GLN A 416 -31.56 11.67 -48.22
CA GLN A 416 -32.99 11.66 -48.56
C GLN A 416 -33.64 10.30 -48.28
N GLN A 417 -32.96 9.20 -48.63
CA GLN A 417 -33.49 7.85 -48.40
C GLN A 417 -33.56 7.54 -46.90
N ARG A 418 -32.53 7.91 -46.14
CA ARG A 418 -32.51 7.75 -44.67
C ARG A 418 -33.57 8.60 -43.99
N LEU A 419 -33.79 9.83 -44.45
CA LEU A 419 -34.85 10.71 -43.96
C LEU A 419 -36.23 10.09 -44.22
N ASN A 420 -36.50 9.65 -45.45
CA ASN A 420 -37.77 9.01 -45.79
C ASN A 420 -38.03 7.76 -44.93
N ALA A 421 -37.01 6.93 -44.68
CA ALA A 421 -37.14 5.75 -43.82
C ALA A 421 -37.61 6.09 -42.38
N ILE A 422 -37.20 7.25 -41.84
CA ILE A 422 -37.68 7.72 -40.52
C ILE A 422 -39.10 8.30 -40.60
N LEU A 423 -39.44 8.98 -41.71
CA LEU A 423 -40.74 9.62 -41.90
C LEU A 423 -41.86 8.60 -42.19
N GLU A 424 -41.53 7.51 -42.88
CA GLU A 424 -42.45 6.41 -43.23
C GLU A 424 -42.71 5.47 -42.04
N ASP A 425 -41.88 5.51 -41.01
CA ASP A 425 -42.07 4.75 -39.78
C ASP A 425 -43.23 5.30 -38.92
N GLN A 426 -44.39 4.63 -39.03
CA GLN A 426 -45.62 4.91 -38.28
C GLN A 426 -45.78 4.05 -37.00
N ALA A 427 -44.77 3.26 -36.62
CA ALA A 427 -44.89 2.37 -35.47
C ALA A 427 -45.01 3.15 -34.15
N ILE A 428 -45.94 2.74 -33.29
CA ILE A 428 -46.11 3.28 -31.93
C ILE A 428 -45.24 2.44 -31.00
N TYR A 429 -44.14 3.00 -30.54
CA TYR A 429 -43.25 2.33 -29.60
C TYR A 429 -43.58 2.63 -28.14
N VAL A 430 -43.35 1.65 -27.26
CA VAL A 430 -43.69 1.70 -25.84
C VAL A 430 -42.85 2.75 -25.09
N SER A 431 -41.55 2.86 -25.40
CA SER A 431 -40.66 3.86 -24.82
C SER A 431 -40.22 4.94 -25.80
N LYS A 432 -39.77 6.10 -25.29
CA LYS A 432 -39.19 7.15 -26.13
C LYS A 432 -37.78 6.79 -26.65
N MET A 433 -37.07 5.88 -25.98
CA MET A 433 -35.80 5.35 -26.49
C MET A 433 -36.01 4.37 -27.65
N ASP A 434 -37.12 3.64 -27.61
CA ASP A 434 -37.54 2.73 -28.69
C ASP A 434 -37.76 3.53 -29.99
N ASN A 435 -38.44 4.67 -29.90
CA ASN A 435 -38.62 5.63 -31.02
C ASN A 435 -37.30 6.13 -31.63
N THR A 436 -36.17 5.97 -30.93
CA THR A 436 -34.85 6.40 -31.39
C THR A 436 -34.10 5.28 -32.09
N TYR A 437 -34.09 4.09 -31.51
CA TYR A 437 -33.24 2.99 -31.98
C TYR A 437 -33.93 2.04 -32.95
N PHE A 438 -35.24 1.79 -32.81
CA PHE A 438 -35.95 0.90 -33.72
C PHE A 438 -35.90 1.38 -35.18
N PRO A 439 -36.13 2.65 -35.52
CA PRO A 439 -36.04 3.10 -36.91
C PRO A 439 -34.64 2.90 -37.50
N VAL A 440 -33.60 3.10 -36.66
CA VAL A 440 -32.20 2.94 -37.05
C VAL A 440 -31.85 1.48 -37.31
N LEU A 441 -32.28 0.58 -36.42
CA LEU A 441 -32.00 -0.85 -36.50
C LEU A 441 -32.85 -1.55 -37.57
N ASN A 442 -34.14 -1.22 -37.65
CA ASN A 442 -35.05 -1.84 -38.61
C ASN A 442 -34.70 -1.50 -40.05
N GLN A 443 -34.08 -0.34 -40.33
CA GLN A 443 -33.61 -0.05 -41.68
C GLN A 443 -32.52 -1.03 -42.15
N LEU A 444 -31.75 -1.63 -41.24
CA LEU A 444 -30.77 -2.67 -41.60
C LEU A 444 -31.42 -3.98 -42.05
N LEU A 445 -32.70 -4.18 -41.71
CA LEU A 445 -33.47 -5.37 -42.06
C LEU A 445 -34.19 -5.23 -43.42
N VAL A 446 -34.28 -4.01 -43.96
CA VAL A 446 -35.05 -3.73 -45.19
C VAL A 446 -34.33 -4.30 -46.42
N GLY A 447 -35.03 -5.15 -47.18
CA GLY A 447 -34.55 -5.71 -48.45
C GLY A 447 -33.66 -6.96 -48.33
N GLN A 448 -33.51 -7.51 -47.12
CA GLN A 448 -32.80 -8.76 -46.86
C GLN A 448 -33.73 -9.97 -47.03
N ASP A 449 -33.21 -11.10 -47.51
CA ASP A 449 -33.96 -12.36 -47.46
C ASP A 449 -33.95 -12.99 -46.04
N ALA A 450 -34.77 -14.01 -45.82
CA ALA A 450 -34.93 -14.61 -44.49
C ALA A 450 -33.65 -15.26 -43.93
N TRP A 451 -32.74 -15.73 -44.80
CA TRP A 451 -31.47 -16.33 -44.37
C TRP A 451 -30.45 -15.24 -44.05
N GLU A 452 -30.32 -14.24 -44.91
CA GLU A 452 -29.43 -13.08 -44.71
C GLU A 452 -29.82 -12.33 -43.43
N LEU A 453 -31.12 -12.13 -43.21
CA LEU A 453 -31.67 -11.52 -42.00
C LEU A 453 -31.27 -12.27 -40.74
N ARG A 454 -31.47 -13.59 -40.73
CA ARG A 454 -31.13 -14.45 -39.59
C ARG A 454 -29.64 -14.40 -39.29
N ARG A 455 -28.81 -14.49 -40.32
CA ARG A 455 -27.35 -14.42 -40.22
C ARG A 455 -26.89 -13.07 -39.67
N LEU A 456 -27.46 -11.97 -40.16
CA LEU A 456 -27.13 -10.62 -39.70
C LEU A 456 -27.45 -10.43 -38.21
N ILE A 457 -28.59 -10.96 -37.75
CA ILE A 457 -29.00 -10.90 -36.34
C ILE A 457 -28.07 -11.76 -35.47
N GLU A 458 -27.76 -12.99 -35.90
CA GLU A 458 -26.85 -13.88 -35.18
C GLU A 458 -25.45 -13.25 -35.03
N GLU A 459 -24.89 -12.72 -36.12
CA GLU A 459 -23.58 -12.06 -36.12
C GLU A 459 -23.60 -10.73 -35.33
N PHE A 460 -24.72 -10.01 -35.33
CA PHE A 460 -24.91 -8.84 -34.48
C PHE A 460 -24.88 -9.20 -33.00
N GLN A 461 -25.61 -10.25 -32.60
CA GLN A 461 -25.64 -10.71 -31.22
C GLN A 461 -24.27 -11.21 -30.76
N GLU A 462 -23.50 -11.86 -31.65
CA GLU A 462 -22.16 -12.36 -31.34
C GLU A 462 -21.13 -11.24 -31.13
N VAL A 463 -21.15 -10.17 -31.93
CA VAL A 463 -20.17 -9.08 -31.84
C VAL A 463 -20.68 -7.92 -30.97
N VAL A 464 -21.83 -7.35 -31.29
CA VAL A 464 -22.37 -6.17 -30.59
C VAL A 464 -22.88 -6.55 -29.21
N GLY A 465 -23.46 -7.75 -29.05
CA GLY A 465 -23.87 -8.28 -27.75
C GLY A 465 -22.72 -8.37 -26.77
N VAL A 466 -21.54 -8.79 -27.25
CA VAL A 466 -20.31 -8.78 -26.45
C VAL A 466 -19.91 -7.35 -26.10
N ILE A 467 -19.80 -6.45 -27.07
CA ILE A 467 -19.36 -5.06 -26.86
C ILE A 467 -20.17 -4.34 -25.78
N ILE A 468 -21.50 -4.54 -25.74
CA ILE A 468 -22.36 -3.87 -24.75
C ILE A 468 -22.25 -4.46 -23.34
N LEU A 469 -21.71 -5.68 -23.18
CA LEU A 469 -21.54 -6.35 -21.90
C LEU A 469 -20.11 -6.36 -21.38
N LEU A 470 -19.15 -5.89 -22.18
CA LEU A 470 -17.77 -5.73 -21.73
C LEU A 470 -17.71 -4.74 -20.55
N PHE A 471 -17.00 -5.12 -19.49
CA PHE A 471 -16.78 -4.23 -18.34
C PHE A 471 -15.81 -3.08 -18.67
N THR A 472 -14.92 -3.30 -19.64
CA THR A 472 -14.01 -2.30 -20.22
C THR A 472 -14.01 -2.46 -21.75
N PRO A 473 -14.12 -1.36 -22.53
CA PRO A 473 -14.27 -1.45 -23.97
C PRO A 473 -12.97 -1.93 -24.59
N LEU A 474 -13.09 -2.85 -25.54
CA LEU A 474 -11.98 -3.45 -26.26
C LEU A 474 -11.86 -2.90 -27.68
N SER A 475 -10.64 -2.94 -28.23
CA SER A 475 -10.37 -2.58 -29.62
C SER A 475 -10.89 -3.66 -30.57
N VAL A 476 -11.01 -3.33 -31.86
CA VAL A 476 -11.40 -4.32 -32.88
C VAL A 476 -10.42 -5.51 -32.88
N GLY A 477 -9.12 -5.24 -32.71
CA GLY A 477 -8.10 -6.29 -32.62
C GLY A 477 -8.29 -7.21 -31.41
N ALA A 478 -8.61 -6.64 -30.24
CA ALA A 478 -8.85 -7.40 -29.02
C ALA A 478 -10.18 -8.18 -29.06
N ILE A 479 -11.26 -7.58 -29.60
CA ILE A 479 -12.56 -8.25 -29.79
C ILE A 479 -12.41 -9.43 -30.75
N SER A 480 -11.72 -9.24 -31.88
CA SER A 480 -11.39 -10.30 -32.84
C SER A 480 -10.68 -11.46 -32.16
N SER A 481 -9.67 -11.16 -31.33
CA SER A 481 -8.90 -12.18 -30.60
C SER A 481 -9.71 -12.88 -29.50
N LEU A 482 -10.60 -12.16 -28.81
CA LEU A 482 -11.48 -12.72 -27.78
C LEU A 482 -12.54 -13.66 -28.36
N LEU A 483 -13.14 -13.29 -29.50
CA LEU A 483 -14.21 -14.06 -30.13
C LEU A 483 -13.69 -15.16 -31.07
N GLY A 484 -12.44 -15.02 -31.56
CA GLY A 484 -11.89 -15.90 -32.59
C GLY A 484 -12.46 -15.62 -33.99
N ILE A 485 -12.89 -14.37 -34.23
CA ILE A 485 -13.48 -13.91 -35.50
C ILE A 485 -12.44 -13.05 -36.24
N GLY A 486 -12.38 -13.10 -37.56
CA GLY A 486 -11.45 -12.29 -38.35
C GLY A 486 -11.64 -10.78 -38.10
N LYS A 487 -10.53 -10.02 -38.04
CA LYS A 487 -10.59 -8.56 -37.82
C LYS A 487 -11.47 -7.84 -38.84
N ASP A 488 -11.35 -8.23 -40.11
CA ASP A 488 -12.15 -7.68 -41.20
C ASP A 488 -13.64 -7.99 -41.03
N ASP A 489 -13.97 -9.19 -40.57
CA ASP A 489 -15.36 -9.58 -40.30
C ASP A 489 -15.95 -8.74 -39.18
N VAL A 490 -15.25 -8.60 -38.05
CA VAL A 490 -15.68 -7.73 -36.94
C VAL A 490 -15.88 -6.30 -37.44
N GLN A 491 -14.94 -5.74 -38.19
CA GLN A 491 -15.04 -4.37 -38.68
C GLN A 491 -16.21 -4.21 -39.67
N ASN A 492 -16.40 -5.16 -40.59
CA ASN A 492 -17.51 -5.18 -41.53
C ASN A 492 -18.86 -5.26 -40.81
N ARG A 493 -18.96 -5.99 -39.70
CA ARG A 493 -20.17 -6.06 -38.87
C ARG A 493 -20.45 -4.79 -38.09
N LEU A 494 -19.42 -4.04 -37.71
CA LEU A 494 -19.58 -2.78 -36.97
C LEU A 494 -19.90 -1.58 -37.88
N ARG A 495 -19.53 -1.62 -39.17
CA ARG A 495 -19.77 -0.54 -40.15
C ARG A 495 -21.23 -0.03 -40.20
N PRO A 496 -22.29 -0.87 -40.18
CA PRO A 496 -23.66 -0.36 -40.23
C PRO A 496 -24.10 0.43 -38.98
N PHE A 497 -23.33 0.35 -37.89
CA PHE A 497 -23.70 0.89 -36.58
C PHE A 497 -22.95 2.19 -36.20
N HIS A 498 -22.31 2.90 -37.15
CA HIS A 498 -21.62 4.18 -36.89
C HIS A 498 -22.51 5.29 -36.31
N SER A 499 -23.84 5.15 -36.38
CA SER A 499 -24.79 6.08 -35.76
C SER A 499 -24.90 5.91 -34.23
N VAL A 500 -24.59 4.71 -33.72
CA VAL A 500 -24.77 4.30 -32.30
C VAL A 500 -23.46 3.82 -31.64
N LEU A 501 -22.49 3.37 -32.43
CA LEU A 501 -21.14 2.98 -32.03
C LEU A 501 -20.10 3.94 -32.62
N ARG A 502 -19.14 4.36 -31.80
CA ARG A 502 -17.89 4.96 -32.26
C ARG A 502 -16.92 3.81 -32.58
N VAL A 503 -16.76 3.54 -33.86
CA VAL A 503 -15.83 2.55 -34.40
C VAL A 503 -14.63 3.31 -34.97
N PRO A 504 -13.45 3.21 -34.35
CA PRO A 504 -12.23 3.81 -34.88
C PRO A 504 -11.81 3.16 -36.20
N ASP A 505 -11.04 3.88 -37.02
CA ASP A 505 -10.49 3.34 -38.28
C ASP A 505 -9.28 2.42 -38.02
N ASP A 506 -8.59 2.60 -36.89
CA ASP A 506 -7.46 1.77 -36.46
C ASP A 506 -7.91 0.59 -35.58
N THR A 507 -7.08 -0.45 -35.51
CA THR A 507 -7.42 -1.69 -34.79
C THR A 507 -7.11 -1.68 -33.30
N GLU A 508 -6.43 -0.65 -32.81
CA GLU A 508 -5.90 -0.57 -31.44
C GLU A 508 -6.78 0.30 -30.54
N THR A 509 -7.51 1.26 -31.11
CA THR A 509 -8.41 2.12 -30.36
C THR A 509 -9.70 1.35 -30.01
N PRO A 510 -10.19 1.44 -28.75
CA PRO A 510 -11.42 0.77 -28.32
C PRO A 510 -12.67 1.17 -29.10
N VAL A 511 -13.51 0.18 -29.41
CA VAL A 511 -14.88 0.42 -29.90
C VAL A 511 -15.73 0.88 -28.73
N ARG A 512 -16.44 2.00 -28.90
CA ARG A 512 -17.17 2.65 -27.81
C ARG A 512 -18.63 2.87 -28.16
N LEU A 513 -19.50 2.72 -27.17
CA LEU A 513 -20.88 3.19 -27.28
C LEU A 513 -20.88 4.72 -27.31
N PHE A 514 -21.68 5.35 -28.18
CA PHE A 514 -21.89 6.80 -28.07
C PHE A 514 -22.63 7.17 -26.78
N HIS A 515 -23.44 6.25 -26.26
CA HIS A 515 -24.17 6.45 -25.02
C HIS A 515 -24.69 5.13 -24.43
N LEU A 516 -24.68 5.04 -23.09
CA LEU A 516 -25.11 3.87 -22.32
C LEU A 516 -26.58 3.47 -22.58
N SER A 517 -27.45 4.39 -22.98
CA SER A 517 -28.85 4.05 -23.28
C SER A 517 -29.03 3.05 -24.41
N PHE A 518 -28.07 2.93 -25.33
CA PHE A 518 -28.15 1.93 -26.39
C PHE A 518 -28.02 0.51 -25.82
N ARG A 519 -27.10 0.32 -24.86
CA ARG A 519 -26.98 -0.92 -24.09
C ARG A 519 -28.26 -1.21 -23.31
N ASP A 520 -28.79 -0.20 -22.61
CA ASP A 520 -30.00 -0.37 -21.79
C ASP A 520 -31.22 -0.75 -22.67
N PHE A 521 -31.31 -0.21 -23.89
CA PHE A 521 -32.34 -0.57 -24.87
C PHE A 521 -32.22 -2.04 -25.35
N LEU A 522 -31.02 -2.49 -25.71
CA LEU A 522 -30.79 -3.85 -26.22
C LEU A 522 -31.00 -4.95 -25.16
N LEU A 523 -30.79 -4.62 -23.89
CA LEU A 523 -30.95 -5.55 -22.75
C LEU A 523 -32.35 -5.49 -22.12
N ASN A 524 -33.23 -4.56 -22.53
CA ASN A 524 -34.53 -4.38 -21.90
C ASN A 524 -35.42 -5.63 -22.13
N PRO A 525 -35.85 -6.34 -21.09
CA PRO A 525 -36.71 -7.52 -21.26
C PRO A 525 -38.05 -7.21 -21.91
N GLN A 526 -38.55 -5.97 -21.79
CA GLN A 526 -39.81 -5.54 -22.37
C GLN A 526 -39.76 -5.43 -23.90
N THR A 527 -38.56 -5.26 -24.48
CA THR A 527 -38.40 -5.15 -25.95
C THR A 527 -38.20 -6.52 -26.61
N LYS A 528 -38.11 -7.61 -25.83
CA LYS A 528 -37.82 -8.98 -26.31
C LYS A 528 -38.72 -9.44 -27.44
N ASP A 529 -40.04 -9.26 -27.31
CA ASP A 529 -41.00 -9.73 -28.32
C ASP A 529 -41.16 -8.75 -29.50
N SER A 530 -40.70 -7.52 -29.31
CA SER A 530 -40.83 -6.41 -30.28
C SER A 530 -39.57 -6.14 -31.11
N SER A 531 -38.40 -6.61 -30.67
CA SER A 531 -37.10 -6.35 -31.29
C SER A 531 -36.35 -7.63 -31.61
N GLN A 532 -36.06 -7.84 -32.90
CA GLN A 532 -35.21 -8.94 -33.36
C GLN A 532 -33.75 -8.77 -32.91
N PHE A 533 -33.34 -7.54 -32.57
CA PHE A 533 -31.99 -7.21 -32.09
C PHE A 533 -31.87 -7.30 -30.56
N TRP A 534 -32.91 -7.75 -29.85
CA TRP A 534 -32.83 -7.95 -28.41
C TRP A 534 -31.72 -8.95 -28.05
N ILE A 535 -31.01 -8.67 -26.95
CA ILE A 535 -29.86 -9.45 -26.51
C ILE A 535 -30.13 -10.03 -25.12
N ASP A 536 -30.04 -11.36 -25.02
CA ASP A 536 -30.07 -12.04 -23.74
C ASP A 536 -28.72 -11.89 -23.03
N GLY A 537 -28.65 -10.93 -22.11
CA GLY A 537 -27.42 -10.63 -21.37
C GLY A 537 -26.83 -11.84 -20.66
N ARG A 538 -27.67 -12.75 -20.13
CA ARG A 538 -27.21 -13.94 -19.39
C ARG A 538 -26.54 -14.97 -20.29
N LYS A 539 -27.07 -15.17 -21.50
CA LYS A 539 -26.46 -16.06 -22.51
C LYS A 539 -25.15 -15.50 -23.03
N VAL A 540 -25.09 -14.21 -23.30
CA VAL A 540 -23.84 -13.59 -23.76
C VAL A 540 -22.77 -13.63 -22.66
N HIS A 541 -23.13 -13.46 -21.38
CA HIS A 541 -22.22 -13.68 -20.27
C HIS A 541 -21.69 -15.13 -20.20
N GLN A 542 -22.53 -16.13 -20.49
CA GLN A 542 -22.11 -17.54 -20.61
C GLN A 542 -21.11 -17.77 -21.77
N VAL A 543 -21.31 -17.09 -22.90
CA VAL A 543 -20.33 -17.10 -24.00
C VAL A 543 -19.04 -16.43 -23.58
N LEU A 544 -19.12 -15.27 -22.93
CA LEU A 544 -17.95 -14.50 -22.50
C LEU A 544 -17.06 -15.25 -21.51
N ILE A 545 -17.62 -15.98 -20.53
CA ILE A 545 -16.80 -16.80 -19.64
C ILE A 545 -16.02 -17.85 -20.44
N THR A 546 -16.68 -18.55 -21.35
CA THR A 546 -16.05 -19.59 -22.19
C THR A 546 -14.92 -18.99 -23.04
N ARG A 547 -15.16 -17.84 -23.66
CA ARG A 547 -14.15 -17.11 -24.46
C ARG A 547 -12.96 -16.65 -23.59
N CYS A 548 -13.22 -16.08 -22.42
CA CYS A 548 -12.17 -15.63 -21.50
C CYS A 548 -11.29 -16.80 -21.04
N VAL A 549 -11.89 -17.91 -20.64
CA VAL A 549 -11.15 -19.12 -20.20
C VAL A 549 -10.32 -19.69 -21.36
N ASN A 550 -10.85 -19.70 -22.58
CA ASN A 550 -10.11 -20.16 -23.76
C ASN A 550 -8.90 -19.27 -24.09
N VAL A 551 -9.08 -17.94 -24.09
CA VAL A 551 -7.98 -16.99 -24.32
C VAL A 551 -6.89 -17.18 -23.27
N MET A 552 -7.27 -17.30 -22.00
CA MET A 552 -6.32 -17.54 -20.92
C MET A 552 -5.60 -18.89 -21.08
N GLY A 553 -6.33 -19.97 -21.37
CA GLY A 553 -5.73 -21.30 -21.55
C GLY A 553 -4.75 -21.38 -22.72
N GLN A 554 -4.93 -20.56 -23.76
CA GLN A 554 -4.01 -20.53 -24.91
C GLN A 554 -2.78 -19.65 -24.69
N LYS A 555 -2.90 -18.56 -23.91
CA LYS A 555 -1.86 -17.53 -23.80
C LYS A 555 -1.10 -17.54 -22.49
N LEU A 556 -1.70 -17.99 -21.39
CA LEU A 556 -1.06 -18.01 -20.09
C LEU A 556 -0.02 -19.14 -20.00
N LYS A 557 1.19 -18.75 -19.62
CA LYS A 557 2.35 -19.62 -19.44
C LYS A 557 3.23 -19.08 -18.33
N LYS A 558 4.13 -19.90 -17.80
CA LYS A 558 5.14 -19.47 -16.83
C LYS A 558 6.03 -18.41 -17.43
N ASN A 559 6.36 -17.40 -16.64
CA ASN A 559 7.20 -16.28 -17.05
C ASN A 559 6.62 -15.53 -18.26
N MET A 560 5.42 -14.99 -18.05
CA MET A 560 4.63 -14.29 -19.06
C MET A 560 5.42 -13.20 -19.78
N CYS A 561 6.20 -12.42 -19.03
CA CYS A 561 6.95 -11.27 -19.55
C CYS A 561 8.43 -11.57 -19.87
N ASN A 562 8.85 -12.84 -19.89
CA ASN A 562 10.24 -13.26 -20.10
C ASN A 562 11.24 -12.51 -19.20
N LEU A 563 10.95 -12.43 -17.89
CA LEU A 563 11.78 -11.78 -16.89
C LEU A 563 13.13 -12.48 -16.74
N ASP A 564 14.15 -11.70 -16.36
CA ASP A 564 15.56 -12.11 -16.31
C ASP A 564 15.86 -13.21 -15.27
N GLY A 565 15.02 -13.33 -14.23
CA GLY A 565 15.12 -14.41 -13.25
C GLY A 565 14.06 -14.35 -12.16
N ASP A 566 13.98 -15.41 -11.36
CA ASP A 566 12.94 -15.61 -10.34
C ASP A 566 12.91 -14.52 -9.25
N GLY A 567 14.03 -13.79 -9.08
CA GLY A 567 14.17 -12.68 -8.14
C GLY A 567 13.77 -11.30 -8.66
N THR A 568 13.31 -11.20 -9.93
CA THR A 568 12.93 -9.92 -10.55
C THR A 568 11.76 -9.30 -9.80
N LEU A 569 11.90 -8.05 -9.39
CA LEU A 569 10.84 -7.35 -8.66
C LEU A 569 9.78 -6.82 -9.62
N ARG A 570 8.51 -6.83 -9.23
CA ARG A 570 7.41 -6.27 -10.03
C ARG A 570 7.64 -4.79 -10.37
N THR A 571 8.30 -4.04 -9.48
CA THR A 571 8.65 -2.62 -9.68
C THR A 571 9.72 -2.41 -10.75
N GLU A 572 10.50 -3.43 -11.09
CA GLU A 572 11.53 -3.39 -12.14
C GLU A 572 10.95 -3.67 -13.54
N VAL A 573 9.74 -4.24 -13.62
CA VAL A 573 9.10 -4.57 -14.89
C VAL A 573 8.44 -3.34 -15.52
N HIS A 574 8.92 -2.95 -16.70
CA HIS A 574 8.34 -1.83 -17.45
C HIS A 574 6.94 -2.14 -17.99
N GLY A 575 6.04 -1.16 -17.88
CA GLY A 575 4.65 -1.27 -18.38
C GLY A 575 4.54 -1.65 -19.86
N SER A 576 5.45 -1.18 -20.71
CA SER A 576 5.46 -1.56 -22.14
C SER A 576 5.76 -3.05 -22.37
N SER A 577 6.56 -3.67 -21.49
CA SER A 577 6.82 -5.12 -21.56
C SER A 577 5.56 -5.90 -21.17
N ILE A 578 4.86 -5.44 -20.13
CA ILE A 578 3.58 -5.98 -19.68
C ILE A 578 2.55 -5.90 -20.81
N ASP A 579 2.35 -4.71 -21.41
CA ASP A 579 1.38 -4.52 -22.49
C ASP A 579 1.68 -5.36 -23.74
N HIS A 580 2.97 -5.62 -24.03
CA HIS A 580 3.37 -6.46 -25.14
C HIS A 580 3.05 -7.94 -24.93
N HIS A 581 3.28 -8.47 -23.73
CA HIS A 581 3.08 -9.89 -23.41
C HIS A 581 1.67 -10.22 -22.90
N LEU A 582 0.98 -9.22 -22.35
CA LEU A 582 -0.39 -9.29 -21.87
C LEU A 582 -1.24 -8.34 -22.72
N PRO A 583 -1.68 -8.76 -23.93
CA PRO A 583 -2.52 -7.93 -24.78
C PRO A 583 -3.90 -7.70 -24.15
N LEU A 584 -4.62 -6.68 -24.63
CA LEU A 584 -5.86 -6.18 -23.99
C LEU A 584 -6.93 -7.25 -23.77
N GLU A 585 -7.12 -8.19 -24.70
CA GLU A 585 -8.06 -9.30 -24.53
C GLU A 585 -7.66 -10.26 -23.40
N LEU A 586 -6.37 -10.44 -23.16
CA LEU A 586 -5.85 -11.27 -22.09
C LEU A 586 -5.95 -10.55 -20.75
N GLN A 587 -5.61 -9.25 -20.69
CA GLN A 587 -5.82 -8.42 -19.49
C GLN A 587 -7.30 -8.42 -19.08
N TYR A 588 -8.20 -8.29 -20.05
CA TYR A 588 -9.64 -8.38 -19.83
C TYR A 588 -10.04 -9.74 -19.26
N SER A 589 -9.60 -10.82 -19.92
CA SER A 589 -9.97 -12.19 -19.55
C SER A 589 -9.49 -12.56 -18.15
N VAL A 590 -8.25 -12.20 -17.80
CA VAL A 590 -7.64 -12.47 -16.49
C VAL A 590 -8.39 -11.79 -15.34
N ARG A 591 -8.96 -10.60 -15.59
CA ARG A 591 -9.66 -9.80 -14.57
C ARG A 591 -11.15 -10.09 -14.46
N TYR A 592 -11.86 -10.30 -15.58
CA TYR A 592 -13.33 -10.22 -15.61
C TYR A 592 -14.08 -11.55 -15.72
N TRP A 593 -13.37 -12.67 -15.92
CA TRP A 593 -14.02 -13.97 -16.21
C TRP A 593 -15.03 -14.41 -15.13
N VAL A 594 -14.72 -14.28 -13.83
CA VAL A 594 -15.65 -14.66 -12.74
C VAL A 594 -16.88 -13.76 -12.68
N TYR A 595 -16.75 -12.47 -13.03
CA TYR A 595 -17.91 -11.58 -13.00
C TYR A 595 -18.91 -11.94 -14.10
N HIS A 596 -18.44 -12.40 -15.26
CA HIS A 596 -19.29 -12.98 -16.29
C HIS A 596 -19.91 -14.31 -15.85
N LEU A 597 -19.17 -15.14 -15.11
CA LEU A 597 -19.68 -16.39 -14.56
C LEU A 597 -20.91 -16.17 -13.66
N VAL A 598 -20.83 -15.25 -12.70
CA VAL A 598 -21.93 -14.97 -11.75
C VAL A 598 -23.17 -14.41 -12.46
N GLN A 599 -23.00 -13.70 -13.57
CA GLN A 599 -24.09 -13.10 -14.36
C GLN A 599 -24.60 -14.01 -15.48
N SER A 600 -24.05 -15.22 -15.63
CA SER A 600 -24.43 -16.16 -16.69
C SER A 600 -25.74 -16.90 -16.39
N GLU A 601 -26.36 -17.48 -17.43
CA GLU A 601 -27.58 -18.29 -17.30
C GLU A 601 -27.32 -19.61 -16.54
N GLU A 602 -26.20 -20.27 -16.83
CA GLU A 602 -25.78 -21.53 -16.22
C GLU A 602 -24.43 -21.38 -15.50
N PRO A 603 -24.41 -20.75 -14.32
CA PRO A 603 -23.16 -20.45 -13.62
C PRO A 603 -22.41 -21.73 -13.17
N VAL A 604 -23.11 -22.83 -12.89
CA VAL A 604 -22.46 -24.08 -12.47
C VAL A 604 -21.60 -24.69 -13.59
N THR A 605 -22.12 -24.76 -14.82
CA THR A 605 -21.39 -25.30 -15.98
C THR A 605 -20.14 -24.47 -16.30
N GLY A 606 -20.28 -23.13 -16.24
CA GLY A 606 -19.15 -22.22 -16.41
C GLY A 606 -18.11 -22.39 -15.29
N ALA A 607 -18.55 -22.66 -14.05
CA ALA A 607 -17.67 -22.80 -12.90
C ALA A 607 -16.83 -24.08 -13.01
N LEU A 608 -17.42 -25.20 -13.44
CA LEU A 608 -16.69 -26.45 -13.68
C LEU A 608 -15.63 -26.29 -14.77
N THR A 609 -15.94 -25.55 -15.83
CA THR A 609 -14.99 -25.22 -16.90
C THR A 609 -13.85 -24.33 -16.40
N ALA A 610 -14.16 -23.36 -15.53
CA ALA A 610 -13.13 -22.56 -14.91
C ALA A 610 -12.26 -23.36 -13.93
N ILE A 611 -12.85 -24.29 -13.17
CA ILE A 611 -12.11 -25.15 -12.23
C ILE A 611 -11.13 -26.05 -12.97
N SER A 612 -11.54 -26.65 -14.10
CA SER A 612 -10.63 -27.47 -14.92
C SER A 612 -9.47 -26.63 -15.46
N PHE A 613 -9.73 -25.39 -15.86
CA PHE A 613 -8.69 -24.42 -16.22
C PHE A 613 -7.75 -24.10 -15.04
N LEU A 614 -8.28 -23.81 -13.85
CA LEU A 614 -7.46 -23.49 -12.67
C LEU A 614 -6.55 -24.66 -12.26
N LYS A 615 -7.02 -25.91 -12.40
CA LYS A 615 -6.18 -27.10 -12.13
C LYS A 615 -4.88 -27.13 -12.97
N VAL A 616 -4.84 -26.42 -14.11
CA VAL A 616 -3.68 -26.36 -15.02
C VAL A 616 -3.00 -24.99 -15.00
N HIS A 617 -3.76 -23.91 -14.91
CA HIS A 617 -3.27 -22.54 -15.11
C HIS A 617 -3.39 -21.60 -13.90
N PHE A 618 -3.70 -22.12 -12.71
CA PHE A 618 -3.84 -21.28 -11.51
C PHE A 618 -2.61 -20.39 -11.24
N LEU A 619 -1.39 -20.94 -11.23
CA LEU A 619 -0.19 -20.13 -10.99
C LEU A 619 0.08 -19.11 -12.11
N HIS A 620 -0.16 -19.49 -13.37
CA HIS A 620 -0.03 -18.59 -14.52
C HIS A 620 -1.01 -17.41 -14.44
N TRP A 621 -2.23 -17.68 -13.97
CA TRP A 621 -3.24 -16.66 -13.73
C TRP A 621 -2.81 -15.72 -12.60
N LEU A 622 -2.31 -16.25 -11.47
CA LEU A 622 -1.80 -15.41 -10.38
C LEU A 622 -0.58 -14.58 -10.79
N GLU A 623 0.33 -15.12 -11.60
CA GLU A 623 1.48 -14.39 -12.15
C GLU A 623 1.00 -13.18 -12.98
N ALA A 624 0.03 -13.39 -13.88
CA ALA A 624 -0.54 -12.31 -14.68
C ALA A 624 -1.26 -11.26 -13.82
N MET A 625 -2.02 -11.68 -12.81
CA MET A 625 -2.69 -10.78 -11.86
C MET A 625 -1.69 -9.94 -11.07
N SER A 626 -0.56 -10.53 -10.66
CA SER A 626 0.52 -9.82 -9.97
C SER A 626 1.24 -8.82 -10.87
N LEU A 627 1.60 -9.20 -12.10
CA LEU A 627 2.23 -8.31 -13.08
C LEU A 627 1.36 -7.08 -13.36
N LEU A 628 0.05 -7.27 -13.50
CA LEU A 628 -0.93 -6.21 -13.66
C LEU A 628 -1.17 -5.37 -12.39
N GLY A 629 -0.67 -5.82 -11.22
CA GLY A 629 -0.83 -5.14 -9.93
C GLY A 629 -2.24 -5.23 -9.36
N ILE A 630 -3.00 -6.28 -9.71
CA ILE A 630 -4.41 -6.49 -9.33
C ILE A 630 -4.62 -7.79 -8.55
N LEU A 631 -3.57 -8.40 -7.99
CA LEU A 631 -3.66 -9.66 -7.23
C LEU A 631 -4.65 -9.60 -6.06
N THR A 632 -4.93 -8.41 -5.50
CA THR A 632 -6.00 -8.16 -4.53
C THR A 632 -7.36 -8.69 -4.97
N GLU A 633 -7.66 -8.62 -6.27
CA GLU A 633 -8.96 -8.97 -6.84
C GLU A 633 -9.15 -10.50 -6.95
N ALA A 634 -8.08 -11.28 -6.86
CA ALA A 634 -8.13 -12.74 -6.98
C ALA A 634 -8.94 -13.40 -5.85
N LEU A 635 -8.87 -12.89 -4.62
CA LEU A 635 -9.59 -13.46 -3.47
C LEU A 635 -11.11 -13.27 -3.56
N PRO A 636 -11.65 -12.06 -3.84
CA PRO A 636 -13.06 -11.88 -4.15
C PRO A 636 -13.53 -12.77 -5.30
N MET A 637 -12.71 -12.95 -6.34
CA MET A 637 -13.02 -13.83 -7.47
C MET A 637 -13.14 -15.31 -7.04
N MET A 638 -12.24 -15.80 -6.19
CA MET A 638 -12.36 -17.16 -5.64
C MET A 638 -13.57 -17.31 -4.72
N HIS A 639 -13.92 -16.28 -3.96
CA HIS A 639 -15.13 -16.28 -3.14
C HIS A 639 -16.41 -16.35 -4.00
N LEU A 640 -16.48 -15.55 -5.07
CA LEU A 640 -17.58 -15.60 -6.02
C LEU A 640 -17.68 -16.97 -6.71
N LEU A 641 -16.55 -17.57 -7.08
CA LEU A 641 -16.51 -18.93 -7.63
C LEU A 641 -17.05 -19.96 -6.63
N GLN A 642 -16.65 -19.86 -5.36
CA GLN A 642 -17.14 -20.74 -4.29
C GLN A 642 -18.64 -20.59 -4.06
N SER A 643 -19.20 -19.38 -4.20
CA SER A 643 -20.64 -19.14 -4.01
C SER A 643 -21.52 -19.87 -5.05
N VAL A 644 -20.93 -20.25 -6.19
CA VAL A 644 -21.62 -20.95 -7.28
C VAL A 644 -21.52 -22.47 -7.17
N VAL A 645 -20.50 -22.99 -6.48
CA VAL A 645 -20.17 -24.42 -6.46
C VAL A 645 -20.39 -25.00 -5.07
N HIS A 646 -21.19 -26.06 -4.99
CA HIS A 646 -21.57 -26.70 -3.72
C HIS A 646 -21.07 -28.16 -3.58
N ASP A 647 -20.37 -28.68 -4.58
CA ASP A 647 -19.74 -29.99 -4.50
C ASP A 647 -18.53 -29.96 -3.55
N SER A 648 -18.36 -31.03 -2.77
CA SER A 648 -17.33 -31.12 -1.72
C SER A 648 -15.91 -31.09 -2.29
N GLU A 649 -15.61 -31.85 -3.34
CA GLU A 649 -14.25 -31.95 -3.89
C GLU A 649 -13.78 -30.59 -4.43
N THR A 650 -14.65 -29.94 -5.21
CA THR A 650 -14.38 -28.62 -5.79
C THR A 650 -14.34 -27.51 -4.74
N ALA A 651 -15.15 -27.58 -3.69
CA ALA A 651 -15.08 -26.66 -2.55
C ALA A 651 -13.74 -26.78 -1.81
N HIS A 652 -13.24 -28.00 -1.57
CA HIS A 652 -11.92 -28.21 -0.94
C HIS A 652 -10.78 -27.67 -1.81
N LEU A 653 -10.84 -27.84 -3.13
CA LEU A 653 -9.87 -27.24 -4.05
C LEU A 653 -9.91 -25.70 -3.93
N ILE A 654 -11.07 -25.07 -4.04
CA ILE A 654 -11.17 -23.60 -3.97
C ILE A 654 -10.67 -23.08 -2.63
N LEU A 655 -10.94 -23.79 -1.53
CA LEU A 655 -10.43 -23.45 -0.20
C LEU A 655 -8.90 -23.53 -0.13
N ASP A 656 -8.28 -24.58 -0.70
CA ASP A 656 -6.83 -24.71 -0.81
C ASP A 656 -6.21 -23.60 -1.67
N LEU A 657 -6.82 -23.27 -2.82
CA LEU A 657 -6.39 -22.14 -3.67
C LEU A 657 -6.46 -20.81 -2.92
N ARG A 658 -7.54 -20.58 -2.15
CA ARG A 658 -7.70 -19.36 -1.32
C ARG A 658 -6.64 -19.28 -0.24
N ARG A 659 -6.37 -20.37 0.47
CA ARG A 659 -5.31 -20.46 1.49
C ARG A 659 -3.93 -20.20 0.87
N PHE A 660 -3.67 -20.75 -0.32
CA PHE A 660 -2.44 -20.50 -1.06
C PHE A 660 -2.26 -19.02 -1.41
N ILE A 661 -3.31 -18.35 -1.91
CA ILE A 661 -3.26 -16.91 -2.21
C ILE A 661 -3.00 -16.12 -0.93
N LEU A 662 -3.81 -16.30 0.13
CA LEU A 662 -3.70 -15.53 1.37
C LEU A 662 -2.29 -15.58 1.99
N ARG A 663 -1.67 -16.77 2.02
CA ARG A 663 -0.33 -16.93 2.62
C ARG A 663 0.78 -16.33 1.76
N ASN A 664 0.67 -16.42 0.44
CA ASN A 664 1.78 -16.12 -0.48
C ASN A 664 1.65 -14.78 -1.21
N ARG A 665 0.52 -14.10 -1.05
CA ARG A 665 0.19 -12.87 -1.76
C ARG A 665 1.30 -11.80 -1.69
N HIS A 666 1.82 -11.52 -0.49
CA HIS A 666 2.85 -10.49 -0.31
C HIS A 666 4.11 -10.77 -1.14
N ILE A 667 4.54 -12.03 -1.18
CA ILE A 667 5.69 -12.48 -1.98
C ILE A 667 5.37 -12.32 -3.47
N ALA A 668 4.18 -12.77 -3.89
CA ALA A 668 3.75 -12.69 -5.28
C ALA A 668 3.61 -11.23 -5.78
N ASP A 669 3.12 -10.31 -4.95
CA ASP A 669 3.00 -8.87 -5.27
C ASP A 669 4.40 -8.22 -5.48
N ILE A 670 5.42 -8.68 -4.76
CA ILE A 670 6.79 -8.15 -4.84
C ILE A 670 7.60 -8.81 -5.97
N ALA A 671 7.58 -10.14 -6.06
CA ALA A 671 8.36 -10.94 -6.99
C ALA A 671 7.47 -12.04 -7.61
N PRO A 672 6.81 -11.77 -8.75
CA PRO A 672 5.75 -12.65 -9.30
C PRO A 672 6.19 -14.09 -9.55
N LEU A 673 7.44 -14.31 -10.00
CA LEU A 673 7.96 -15.65 -10.30
C LEU A 673 8.20 -16.52 -9.07
N GLN A 674 8.25 -15.93 -7.86
CA GLN A 674 8.35 -16.69 -6.62
C GLN A 674 7.10 -17.53 -6.33
N LEU A 675 6.00 -17.33 -7.07
CA LEU A 675 4.85 -18.24 -7.09
C LEU A 675 5.24 -19.68 -7.45
N TYR A 676 6.21 -19.85 -8.36
CA TYR A 676 6.66 -21.17 -8.83
C TYR A 676 7.77 -21.78 -7.98
N SER A 677 8.43 -20.98 -7.14
CA SER A 677 9.52 -21.42 -6.27
C SER A 677 9.09 -21.35 -4.82
N SER A 678 9.38 -20.26 -4.11
CA SER A 678 9.11 -20.08 -2.67
C SER A 678 7.70 -20.52 -2.28
N CYS A 679 6.67 -20.04 -2.98
CA CYS A 679 5.28 -20.26 -2.59
C CYS A 679 4.86 -21.73 -2.65
N LEU A 680 5.36 -22.49 -3.63
CA LEU A 680 5.11 -23.93 -3.75
C LEU A 680 5.99 -24.76 -2.81
N ILE A 681 7.27 -24.39 -2.66
CA ILE A 681 8.24 -25.11 -1.83
C ILE A 681 7.80 -25.09 -0.36
N PHE A 682 7.27 -23.96 0.10
CA PHE A 682 6.81 -23.77 1.48
C PHE A 682 5.31 -24.02 1.68
N ALA A 683 4.58 -24.50 0.66
CA ALA A 683 3.20 -24.96 0.82
C ALA A 683 3.15 -26.33 1.51
N PRO A 684 2.11 -26.64 2.31
CA PRO A 684 1.99 -27.92 3.00
C PRO A 684 2.06 -29.13 2.07
N GLU A 685 2.55 -30.27 2.57
CA GLU A 685 2.77 -31.48 1.75
C GLU A 685 1.48 -31.98 1.09
N MET A 686 0.35 -31.94 1.81
CA MET A 686 -0.95 -32.38 1.32
C MET A 686 -1.75 -31.25 0.65
N SER A 687 -1.13 -30.09 0.36
CA SER A 687 -1.80 -29.03 -0.40
C SER A 687 -2.13 -29.51 -1.81
N ILE A 688 -3.38 -29.28 -2.22
CA ILE A 688 -3.86 -29.66 -3.56
C ILE A 688 -3.09 -28.85 -4.61
N THR A 689 -2.88 -27.56 -4.36
CA THR A 689 -2.08 -26.66 -5.21
C THR A 689 -0.66 -27.19 -5.39
N ARG A 690 0.02 -27.56 -4.29
CA ARG A 690 1.37 -28.12 -4.36
C ARG A 690 1.41 -29.42 -5.18
N THR A 691 0.41 -30.27 -5.02
CA THR A 691 0.28 -31.53 -5.75
C THR A 691 0.08 -31.30 -7.26
N LEU A 692 -0.82 -30.38 -7.62
CA LEU A 692 -1.11 -30.04 -9.01
C LEU A 692 0.11 -29.47 -9.74
N PHE A 693 0.92 -28.66 -9.04
CA PHE A 693 2.08 -27.96 -9.61
C PHE A 693 3.42 -28.52 -9.13
N CYS A 694 3.49 -29.80 -8.73
CA CYS A 694 4.70 -30.41 -8.15
C CYS A 694 5.94 -30.43 -9.07
N ARG A 695 5.75 -30.21 -10.38
CA ARG A 695 6.83 -30.17 -11.38
C ARG A 695 7.40 -28.76 -11.64
N GLU A 696 6.76 -27.73 -11.09
CA GLU A 696 7.14 -26.33 -11.29
C GLU A 696 8.34 -25.81 -10.49
N PRO A 697 8.62 -26.28 -9.25
CA PRO A 697 9.75 -25.81 -8.47
C PRO A 697 11.09 -25.88 -9.22
N PRO A 698 12.03 -24.95 -8.95
CA PRO A 698 13.30 -24.91 -9.66
C PRO A 698 14.06 -26.23 -9.54
N SER A 699 14.52 -26.78 -10.67
CA SER A 699 15.45 -27.93 -10.71
C SER A 699 16.77 -27.64 -10.00
N LEU A 700 17.04 -26.37 -9.72
CA LEU A 700 18.18 -25.88 -8.98
C LEU A 700 18.15 -26.31 -7.50
N ILE A 701 17.04 -26.80 -6.95
CA ILE A 701 16.98 -27.27 -5.55
C ILE A 701 16.92 -28.79 -5.54
N ARG A 702 17.97 -29.41 -5.00
CA ARG A 702 18.10 -30.87 -4.89
C ARG A 702 17.33 -31.43 -3.70
N ARG A 703 17.40 -30.72 -2.56
CA ARG A 703 16.75 -31.11 -1.31
C ARG A 703 15.81 -30.01 -0.85
N LEU A 704 14.53 -30.33 -0.77
CA LEU A 704 13.49 -29.42 -0.29
C LEU A 704 13.45 -29.37 1.26
N PRO A 705 13.06 -28.23 1.85
CA PRO A 705 12.85 -28.11 3.29
C PRO A 705 11.65 -28.95 3.76
N LYS A 706 11.71 -29.44 5.01
CA LYS A 706 10.57 -30.10 5.66
C LYS A 706 9.50 -29.08 6.02
N VAL A 707 8.25 -29.35 5.64
CA VAL A 707 7.10 -28.44 5.86
C VAL A 707 5.96 -29.18 6.55
N GLU A 708 4.93 -28.45 6.97
CA GLU A 708 3.75 -29.04 7.61
C GLU A 708 2.96 -29.91 6.62
N ASN A 709 2.22 -30.90 7.14
CA ASN A 709 1.40 -31.78 6.28
C ASN A 709 0.17 -31.06 5.73
N LEU A 710 -0.56 -30.33 6.59
CA LEU A 710 -1.81 -29.63 6.26
C LEU A 710 -1.68 -28.12 6.51
N TRP A 711 -2.65 -27.35 6.01
CA TRP A 711 -2.77 -25.94 6.36
C TRP A 711 -3.10 -25.78 7.84
N GLY A 712 -2.34 -24.93 8.54
CA GLY A 712 -2.62 -24.57 9.93
C GLY A 712 -3.76 -23.54 10.08
N THR A 713 -4.04 -23.18 11.32
CA THR A 713 -5.02 -22.13 11.66
C THR A 713 -4.58 -20.74 11.20
N GLU A 714 -3.27 -20.50 11.02
CA GLU A 714 -2.76 -19.25 10.44
C GLU A 714 -3.29 -19.07 9.00
N LEU A 715 -4.05 -18.00 8.79
CA LEU A 715 -4.54 -17.59 7.47
C LEU A 715 -3.50 -16.74 6.73
N GLN A 716 -2.95 -15.76 7.45
CA GLN A 716 -2.13 -14.73 6.84
C GLN A 716 -1.18 -14.06 7.85
N THR A 717 0.00 -13.70 7.36
CA THR A 717 0.93 -12.76 8.01
C THR A 717 0.86 -11.41 7.27
N LEU A 718 0.52 -10.35 8.00
CA LEU A 718 0.46 -8.97 7.54
C LEU A 718 1.82 -8.30 7.79
N GLU A 719 2.57 -8.07 6.72
CA GLU A 719 3.85 -7.36 6.75
C GLU A 719 3.70 -5.92 6.27
N GLY A 720 4.35 -4.98 6.95
CA GLY A 720 4.41 -3.58 6.51
C GLY A 720 4.73 -2.57 7.60
N HIS A 721 4.70 -2.96 8.88
CA HIS A 721 5.29 -2.17 9.95
C HIS A 721 6.82 -2.39 10.00
N THR A 722 7.56 -1.33 10.36
CA THR A 722 9.02 -1.39 10.48
C THR A 722 9.50 -1.57 11.92
N GLY A 723 8.57 -1.59 12.88
CA GLY A 723 8.84 -1.85 14.29
C GLY A 723 7.76 -2.69 14.97
N PRO A 724 8.01 -3.10 16.23
CA PRO A 724 7.09 -3.91 17.02
C PRO A 724 5.65 -3.40 17.02
N ILE A 725 4.69 -4.31 16.94
CA ILE A 725 3.26 -3.98 17.03
C ILE A 725 2.88 -3.84 18.51
N GLY A 726 2.35 -2.68 18.88
CA GLY A 726 1.93 -2.35 20.23
C GLY A 726 0.52 -2.86 20.56
N ALA A 727 -0.43 -2.67 19.65
CA ALA A 727 -1.81 -3.10 19.81
C ALA A 727 -2.47 -3.43 18.47
N VAL A 728 -3.52 -4.26 18.54
CA VAL A 728 -4.38 -4.64 17.40
C VAL A 728 -5.85 -4.51 17.81
N ALA A 729 -6.72 -4.09 16.88
CA ALA A 729 -8.15 -3.96 17.14
C ALA A 729 -8.95 -4.18 15.85
N PHE A 730 -10.04 -4.96 15.93
CA PHE A 730 -10.99 -5.09 14.81
C PHE A 730 -12.00 -3.94 14.81
N SER A 731 -12.38 -3.49 13.61
CA SER A 731 -13.56 -2.63 13.47
C SER A 731 -14.83 -3.44 13.80
N PRO A 732 -15.78 -2.88 14.57
CA PRO A 732 -17.03 -3.56 14.90
C PRO A 732 -18.03 -3.62 13.73
N ILE A 733 -17.88 -2.77 12.70
CA ILE A 733 -18.82 -2.67 11.58
C ILE A 733 -18.22 -3.17 10.27
N ASP A 734 -16.92 -2.93 10.07
CA ASP A 734 -16.24 -3.24 8.83
C ASP A 734 -15.26 -4.41 8.98
N GLN A 735 -14.98 -5.09 7.88
CA GLN A 735 -13.94 -6.13 7.77
C GLN A 735 -12.53 -5.50 7.71
N VAL A 736 -12.19 -4.72 8.73
CA VAL A 736 -10.94 -3.98 8.86
C VAL A 736 -10.28 -4.27 10.19
N LEU A 737 -8.97 -4.55 10.15
CA LEU A 737 -8.09 -4.66 11.31
C LEU A 737 -7.20 -3.42 11.41
N ALA A 738 -7.17 -2.79 12.57
CA ALA A 738 -6.20 -1.76 12.89
C ALA A 738 -5.00 -2.35 13.64
N THR A 739 -3.79 -1.93 13.28
CA THR A 739 -2.55 -2.26 13.98
C THR A 739 -1.78 -0.98 14.26
N CYS A 740 -1.18 -0.85 15.44
CA CYS A 740 -0.31 0.27 15.76
C CYS A 740 1.10 -0.21 16.12
N SER A 741 2.12 0.59 15.84
CA SER A 741 3.51 0.17 15.96
C SER A 741 4.42 1.23 16.56
N HIS A 742 5.59 0.77 16.99
CA HIS A 742 6.74 1.59 17.34
C HIS A 742 7.33 2.36 16.14
N ASP A 743 6.89 2.06 14.91
CA ASP A 743 7.18 2.89 13.75
C ASP A 743 6.38 4.21 13.70
N LYS A 744 5.62 4.51 14.76
CA LYS A 744 4.82 5.73 14.96
C LYS A 744 3.57 5.81 14.08
N THR A 745 3.24 4.73 13.38
CA THR A 745 2.08 4.67 12.49
C THR A 745 1.01 3.73 13.00
N ILE A 746 -0.20 3.95 12.49
CA ILE A 746 -1.34 3.03 12.62
C ILE A 746 -1.69 2.57 11.20
N LYS A 747 -1.89 1.28 10.98
CA LYS A 747 -2.24 0.72 9.67
C LYS A 747 -3.58 0.03 9.74
N PHE A 748 -4.41 0.24 8.71
CA PHE A 748 -5.68 -0.44 8.51
C PHE A 748 -5.55 -1.48 7.41
N TRP A 749 -5.90 -2.71 7.76
CA TRP A 749 -5.80 -3.88 6.89
C TRP A 749 -7.19 -4.40 6.59
N ASP A 750 -7.42 -4.77 5.35
CA ASP A 750 -8.61 -5.51 4.95
C ASP A 750 -8.49 -6.97 5.45
N THR A 751 -9.40 -7.45 6.28
CA THR A 751 -9.31 -8.79 6.89
C THR A 751 -9.57 -9.92 5.88
N THR A 752 -10.22 -9.62 4.76
CA THR A 752 -10.59 -10.60 3.72
C THR A 752 -9.46 -10.81 2.73
N THR A 753 -8.74 -9.74 2.39
CA THR A 753 -7.67 -9.74 1.37
C THR A 753 -6.27 -9.56 1.95
N GLY A 754 -6.18 -9.16 3.21
CA GLY A 754 -4.98 -8.74 3.93
C GLY A 754 -4.24 -7.57 3.30
N SER A 755 -4.91 -6.80 2.46
CA SER A 755 -4.31 -5.62 1.83
C SER A 755 -4.29 -4.45 2.80
N LEU A 756 -3.20 -3.68 2.76
CA LEU A 756 -3.12 -2.40 3.47
C LEU A 756 -4.08 -1.41 2.81
N ARG A 757 -5.13 -1.00 3.53
CA ARG A 757 -6.10 0.02 3.07
C ARG A 757 -5.61 1.43 3.34
N GLN A 758 -5.06 1.68 4.52
CA GLN A 758 -4.67 3.02 4.93
C GLN A 758 -3.53 3.00 5.96
N SER A 759 -2.70 4.03 5.97
CA SER A 759 -1.68 4.27 7.01
C SER A 759 -1.90 5.66 7.61
N LEU A 760 -2.09 5.72 8.93
CA LEU A 760 -2.24 6.95 9.70
C LEU A 760 -0.88 7.33 10.28
N SER A 761 -0.49 8.58 10.07
CA SER A 761 0.73 9.17 10.64
C SER A 761 0.38 10.50 11.30
N GLY A 762 0.97 10.79 12.46
CA GLY A 762 0.71 12.03 13.20
C GLY A 762 1.14 12.01 14.66
N HIS A 763 1.42 10.84 15.24
CA HIS A 763 2.14 10.75 16.51
C HIS A 763 3.64 11.02 16.31
N SER A 764 4.29 11.65 17.29
CA SER A 764 5.74 11.93 17.23
C SER A 764 6.60 10.77 17.74
N ASP A 765 5.98 9.80 18.41
CA ASP A 765 6.64 8.64 19.04
C ASP A 765 5.78 7.36 18.97
N TRP A 766 6.26 6.24 19.52
CA TRP A 766 5.67 4.90 19.39
C TRP A 766 4.20 4.86 19.80
N VAL A 767 3.36 4.25 18.96
CA VAL A 767 1.94 4.07 19.27
C VAL A 767 1.76 2.71 19.95
N ARG A 768 1.28 2.72 21.20
CA ARG A 768 1.21 1.53 22.06
C ARG A 768 -0.18 0.94 22.18
N ALA A 769 -1.21 1.77 22.04
CA ALA A 769 -2.58 1.34 22.26
C ALA A 769 -3.50 1.95 21.22
N ILE A 770 -4.51 1.17 20.83
CA ILE A 770 -5.59 1.61 19.94
C ILE A 770 -6.91 0.99 20.39
N ALA A 771 -8.02 1.69 20.18
CA ALA A 771 -9.36 1.19 20.41
C ALA A 771 -10.34 1.79 19.40
N PHE A 772 -11.32 1.00 18.95
CA PHE A 772 -12.43 1.48 18.13
C PHE A 772 -13.62 1.88 19.00
N SER A 773 -14.34 2.92 18.60
CA SER A 773 -15.68 3.18 19.12
C SER A 773 -16.65 2.07 18.70
N SER A 774 -17.73 1.85 19.47
CA SER A 774 -18.78 0.88 19.13
C SER A 774 -19.43 1.13 17.76
N SER A 775 -19.44 2.40 17.31
CA SER A 775 -19.90 2.79 15.97
C SER A 775 -18.93 2.46 14.84
N GLY A 776 -17.70 2.01 15.13
CA GLY A 776 -16.64 1.77 14.15
C GLY A 776 -16.11 3.02 13.43
N ARG A 777 -16.76 4.18 13.59
CA ARG A 777 -16.40 5.43 12.90
C ARG A 777 -15.21 6.14 13.52
N LEU A 778 -14.97 5.98 14.82
CA LEU A 778 -13.87 6.61 15.53
C LEU A 778 -12.85 5.58 16.01
N LEU A 779 -11.58 5.96 15.98
CA LEU A 779 -10.45 5.22 16.54
C LEU A 779 -9.69 6.16 17.50
N ALA A 780 -9.36 5.69 18.70
CA ALA A 780 -8.48 6.38 19.64
C ALA A 780 -7.13 5.69 19.65
N SER A 781 -6.04 6.44 19.76
CA SER A 781 -4.68 5.91 19.86
C SER A 781 -3.90 6.58 21.00
N GLY A 782 -3.18 5.78 21.77
CA GLY A 782 -2.27 6.24 22.82
C GLY A 782 -0.81 6.03 22.44
N SER A 783 0.03 7.04 22.68
CA SER A 783 1.45 7.02 22.29
C SER A 783 2.42 7.31 23.44
N GLN A 784 3.69 6.97 23.22
CA GLN A 784 4.84 7.39 24.03
C GLN A 784 5.01 8.92 24.06
N ASP A 785 4.45 9.65 23.10
CA ASP A 785 4.43 11.12 23.11
C ASP A 785 3.53 11.74 24.20
N SER A 786 2.94 10.91 25.06
CA SER A 786 2.06 11.30 26.18
C SER A 786 0.71 11.89 25.73
N THR A 787 0.34 11.73 24.46
CA THR A 787 -0.95 12.17 23.92
C THR A 787 -1.86 10.99 23.57
N VAL A 788 -3.16 11.24 23.62
CA VAL A 788 -4.16 10.37 22.98
C VAL A 788 -4.71 11.12 21.78
N LYS A 789 -4.72 10.50 20.60
CA LYS A 789 -5.31 11.07 19.38
C LYS A 789 -6.60 10.35 19.03
N LEU A 790 -7.59 11.13 18.62
CA LEU A 790 -8.85 10.65 18.06
C LEU A 790 -8.78 10.78 16.54
N TRP A 791 -9.11 9.70 15.84
CA TRP A 791 -9.15 9.61 14.39
C TRP A 791 -10.56 9.25 13.96
N ASP A 792 -11.00 9.76 12.83
CA ASP A 792 -12.12 9.15 12.13
C ASP A 792 -11.57 7.95 11.35
N ALA A 793 -12.11 6.75 11.55
CA ALA A 793 -11.60 5.51 10.98
C ALA A 793 -11.94 5.29 9.51
N VAL A 794 -13.00 5.94 8.99
CA VAL A 794 -13.35 5.87 7.56
C VAL A 794 -12.42 6.78 6.76
N THR A 795 -12.02 7.88 7.39
CA THR A 795 -11.20 8.91 6.79
C THR A 795 -9.73 8.81 7.17
N GLY A 796 -9.38 8.22 8.30
CA GLY A 796 -8.06 8.38 8.91
C GLY A 796 -7.64 9.81 9.23
N ALA A 797 -8.55 10.80 9.17
CA ALA A 797 -8.21 12.16 9.54
C ALA A 797 -8.12 12.28 11.07
N PRO A 798 -7.11 12.98 11.62
CA PRO A 798 -7.08 13.30 13.03
C PRO A 798 -8.22 14.29 13.34
N LEU A 799 -9.04 13.96 14.34
CA LEU A 799 -10.17 14.78 14.80
C LEU A 799 -9.80 15.63 16.00
N ASN A 800 -9.15 15.03 17.01
CA ASN A 800 -8.80 15.70 18.26
C ASN A 800 -7.51 15.13 18.87
N ASP A 801 -6.78 16.00 19.57
CA ASP A 801 -5.61 15.65 20.37
C ASP A 801 -5.93 15.87 21.86
N PHE A 802 -5.90 14.79 22.64
CA PHE A 802 -6.09 14.85 24.09
C PHE A 802 -4.72 14.95 24.77
N CYS A 803 -4.38 16.17 25.18
CA CYS A 803 -3.14 16.49 25.86
C CYS A 803 -3.40 16.68 27.36
N GLY A 804 -2.56 16.08 28.21
CA GLY A 804 -2.61 16.37 29.65
C GLY A 804 -1.91 15.36 30.56
N HIS A 805 -1.68 14.13 30.09
CA HIS A 805 -0.82 13.19 30.81
C HIS A 805 0.63 13.68 30.86
N SER A 806 1.33 13.40 31.95
CA SER A 806 2.74 13.78 32.12
C SER A 806 3.71 12.66 31.74
N GLY A 807 3.19 11.55 31.24
CA GLY A 807 3.99 10.42 30.79
C GLY A 807 3.26 9.59 29.72
N PRO A 808 3.98 8.61 29.14
CA PRO A 808 3.49 7.76 28.07
C PRO A 808 2.13 7.11 28.32
N ILE A 809 1.34 6.97 27.27
CA ILE A 809 0.08 6.24 27.32
C ILE A 809 0.33 4.76 27.07
N CYS A 810 -0.18 3.90 27.95
CA CYS A 810 -0.04 2.44 27.85
C CYS A 810 -1.27 1.76 27.26
N SER A 811 -2.46 2.29 27.54
CA SER A 811 -3.74 1.68 27.15
C SER A 811 -4.82 2.74 26.99
N VAL A 812 -5.72 2.53 26.03
CA VAL A 812 -6.87 3.39 25.75
C VAL A 812 -8.09 2.50 25.46
N ASP A 813 -9.28 2.97 25.82
CA ASP A 813 -10.54 2.29 25.51
C ASP A 813 -11.70 3.29 25.37
N PHE A 814 -12.75 2.91 24.63
CA PHE A 814 -13.97 3.70 24.47
C PHE A 814 -15.08 3.24 25.41
N SER A 815 -15.91 4.18 25.87
CA SER A 815 -17.19 3.79 26.46
C SER A 815 -18.08 3.10 25.43
N PRO A 816 -18.96 2.17 25.84
CA PRO A 816 -19.91 1.53 24.92
C PRO A 816 -20.80 2.51 24.15
N SER A 817 -21.12 3.66 24.77
CA SER A 817 -21.86 4.75 24.12
C SER A 817 -21.04 5.51 23.06
N GLY A 818 -19.71 5.45 23.13
CA GLY A 818 -18.79 6.19 22.26
C GLY A 818 -18.52 7.63 22.68
N ASP A 819 -19.10 8.11 23.79
CA ASP A 819 -18.97 9.51 24.23
C ASP A 819 -17.72 9.80 25.06
N LEU A 820 -17.12 8.76 25.65
CA LEU A 820 -15.96 8.87 26.52
C LEU A 820 -14.81 7.99 26.02
N VAL A 821 -13.59 8.49 26.20
CA VAL A 821 -12.36 7.71 26.08
C VAL A 821 -11.66 7.68 27.43
N VAL A 822 -11.20 6.50 27.84
CA VAL A 822 -10.33 6.34 29.01
C VAL A 822 -8.90 6.10 28.56
N SER A 823 -7.93 6.68 29.26
CA SER A 823 -6.50 6.44 29.04
C SER A 823 -5.77 6.10 30.33
N GLY A 824 -4.93 5.07 30.30
CA GLY A 824 -4.01 4.70 31.37
C GLY A 824 -2.56 5.05 31.01
N SER A 825 -1.83 5.66 31.94
CA SER A 825 -0.49 6.20 31.68
C SER A 825 0.56 5.72 32.69
N VAL A 826 1.82 5.86 32.28
CA VAL A 826 3.02 5.73 33.13
C VAL A 826 3.03 6.77 34.24
N ASP A 827 2.28 7.87 34.13
CA ASP A 827 2.11 8.85 35.21
C ASP A 827 1.27 8.34 36.40
N CYS A 828 0.92 7.04 36.41
CA CYS A 828 0.17 6.35 37.46
C CYS A 828 -1.31 6.78 37.55
N THR A 829 -1.81 7.58 36.61
CA THR A 829 -3.21 8.05 36.60
C THR A 829 -4.02 7.43 35.46
N LEU A 830 -5.34 7.42 35.64
CA LEU A 830 -6.28 7.25 34.55
C LEU A 830 -6.97 8.58 34.25
N ARG A 831 -7.27 8.84 32.98
CA ARG A 831 -8.02 10.03 32.57
C ARG A 831 -9.21 9.67 31.69
N LEU A 832 -10.31 10.37 31.93
CA LEU A 832 -11.55 10.28 31.17
C LEU A 832 -11.71 11.54 30.33
N TRP A 833 -11.82 11.35 29.02
CA TRP A 833 -11.92 12.39 28.02
C TRP A 833 -13.30 12.37 27.39
N ASP A 834 -13.86 13.55 27.15
CA ASP A 834 -15.08 13.69 26.37
C ASP A 834 -14.75 13.72 24.88
N VAL A 835 -15.35 12.80 24.11
CA VAL A 835 -15.03 12.62 22.69
C VAL A 835 -15.48 13.83 21.85
N THR A 836 -16.62 14.43 22.20
CA THR A 836 -17.22 15.54 21.43
C THR A 836 -16.47 16.86 21.61
N THR A 837 -16.07 17.16 22.85
CA THR A 837 -15.41 18.43 23.21
C THR A 837 -13.89 18.32 23.23
N GLY A 838 -13.35 17.10 23.31
CA GLY A 838 -11.94 16.81 23.53
C GLY A 838 -11.40 17.26 24.88
N SER A 839 -12.29 17.58 25.82
CA SER A 839 -11.91 18.06 27.14
C SER A 839 -11.70 16.92 28.14
N LEU A 840 -10.78 17.13 29.08
CA LEU A 840 -10.59 16.24 30.22
C LEU A 840 -11.77 16.36 31.18
N LYS A 841 -12.56 15.30 31.34
CA LYS A 841 -13.65 15.25 32.32
C LYS A 841 -13.13 14.96 33.73
N ARG A 842 -12.28 13.94 33.88
CA ARG A 842 -11.79 13.49 35.20
C ARG A 842 -10.41 12.87 35.13
N THR A 843 -9.70 12.97 36.25
CA THR A 843 -8.47 12.23 36.54
C THR A 843 -8.71 11.33 37.75
N LEU A 844 -8.54 10.02 37.56
CA LEU A 844 -8.68 9.01 38.61
C LEU A 844 -7.28 8.71 39.17
N ASN A 845 -7.11 9.00 40.46
CA ASN A 845 -5.86 8.77 41.18
C ASN A 845 -6.06 7.62 42.17
N GLY A 846 -5.12 6.69 42.23
CA GLY A 846 -5.12 5.63 43.25
C GLY A 846 -4.20 4.44 42.98
N HIS A 847 -3.64 4.31 41.78
CA HIS A 847 -2.50 3.42 41.55
C HIS A 847 -1.20 4.08 42.01
N THR A 848 -0.26 3.26 42.50
CA THR A 848 1.05 3.74 43.01
C THR A 848 2.19 3.55 42.00
N GLN A 849 1.91 2.89 40.89
CA GLN A 849 2.84 2.55 39.82
C GLN A 849 2.12 2.66 38.45
N PRO A 850 2.85 2.64 37.32
CA PRO A 850 2.29 2.78 35.97
C PRO A 850 1.06 1.92 35.69
N VAL A 851 0.02 2.55 35.11
CA VAL A 851 -1.19 1.86 34.66
C VAL A 851 -0.90 1.27 33.28
N GLN A 852 -1.03 -0.05 33.13
CA GLN A 852 -0.68 -0.76 31.90
C GLN A 852 -1.91 -1.09 31.04
N ALA A 853 -3.06 -1.36 31.66
CA ALA A 853 -4.29 -1.74 30.96
C ALA A 853 -5.50 -1.04 31.56
N VAL A 854 -6.43 -0.63 30.71
CA VAL A 854 -7.74 -0.07 31.08
C VAL A 854 -8.82 -0.68 30.19
N ALA A 855 -10.03 -0.89 30.72
CA ALA A 855 -11.18 -1.31 29.93
C ALA A 855 -12.50 -0.84 30.55
N PHE A 856 -13.49 -0.54 29.72
CA PHE A 856 -14.87 -0.30 30.15
C PHE A 856 -15.66 -1.60 30.28
N SER A 857 -16.57 -1.64 31.25
CA SER A 857 -17.61 -2.67 31.29
C SER A 857 -18.57 -2.50 30.09
N PRO A 858 -19.21 -3.57 29.60
CA PRO A 858 -20.12 -3.48 28.45
C PRO A 858 -21.33 -2.56 28.65
N ASN A 859 -21.73 -2.28 29.90
CA ASN A 859 -22.78 -1.30 30.24
C ASN A 859 -22.23 0.13 30.45
N GLY A 860 -20.90 0.32 30.47
CA GLY A 860 -20.22 1.60 30.63
C GLY A 860 -20.20 2.16 32.06
N GLU A 861 -20.78 1.46 33.04
CA GLU A 861 -20.91 1.94 34.42
C GLU A 861 -19.63 1.75 35.25
N VAL A 862 -18.79 0.77 34.90
CA VAL A 862 -17.58 0.40 35.63
C VAL A 862 -16.37 0.45 34.70
N LEU A 863 -15.26 0.97 35.23
CA LEU A 863 -13.93 0.94 34.61
C LEU A 863 -13.04 -0.01 35.39
N VAL A 864 -12.25 -0.81 34.69
CA VAL A 864 -11.22 -1.66 35.30
C VAL A 864 -9.84 -1.17 34.88
N SER A 865 -8.88 -1.22 35.80
CA SER A 865 -7.51 -0.82 35.56
C SER A 865 -6.50 -1.81 36.16
N GLY A 866 -5.42 -2.07 35.42
CA GLY A 866 -4.33 -2.95 35.80
C GLY A 866 -3.02 -2.21 35.84
N SER A 867 -2.22 -2.44 36.87
CA SER A 867 -0.99 -1.67 37.12
C SER A 867 0.20 -2.57 37.45
N GLN A 868 1.39 -1.97 37.32
CA GLN A 868 2.64 -2.50 37.85
C GLN A 868 2.67 -2.57 39.39
N ASP A 869 1.70 -1.96 40.09
CA ASP A 869 1.52 -2.14 41.54
C ASP A 869 0.92 -3.50 41.92
N LYS A 870 0.75 -4.40 40.93
CA LYS A 870 0.25 -5.78 41.06
C LYS A 870 -1.24 -5.88 41.39
N THR A 871 -1.95 -4.75 41.40
CA THR A 871 -3.38 -4.70 41.72
C THR A 871 -4.22 -4.46 40.47
N ILE A 872 -5.48 -4.90 40.55
CA ILE A 872 -6.54 -4.52 39.62
C ILE A 872 -7.53 -3.66 40.40
N LYS A 873 -7.97 -2.54 39.83
CA LYS A 873 -8.91 -1.62 40.48
C LYS A 873 -10.16 -1.44 39.64
N LEU A 874 -11.32 -1.46 40.29
CA LEU A 874 -12.63 -1.18 39.69
C LEU A 874 -13.09 0.20 40.13
N TRP A 875 -13.52 1.02 39.17
CA TRP A 875 -13.93 2.40 39.38
C TRP A 875 -15.33 2.62 38.84
N ALA A 876 -16.17 3.34 39.56
CA ALA A 876 -17.44 3.82 39.02
C ALA A 876 -17.15 4.86 37.93
N THR A 877 -17.68 4.71 36.71
CA THR A 877 -17.52 5.71 35.64
C THR A 877 -18.12 7.06 36.07
N THR A 878 -19.24 7.01 36.80
CA THR A 878 -19.89 8.15 37.47
C THR A 878 -20.24 7.74 38.90
N PRO A 879 -19.54 8.24 39.95
CA PRO A 879 -18.82 9.52 40.05
C PRO A 879 -17.29 9.51 39.82
N GLY A 880 -16.65 8.40 39.46
CA GLY A 880 -15.18 8.31 39.38
C GLY A 880 -14.53 7.83 40.69
N SER A 881 -15.30 7.20 41.58
CA SER A 881 -14.81 6.65 42.84
C SER A 881 -14.23 5.25 42.63
N LEU A 882 -13.17 4.93 43.38
CA LEU A 882 -12.67 3.55 43.50
C LEU A 882 -13.70 2.71 44.26
N GLU A 883 -14.23 1.66 43.63
CA GLU A 883 -15.21 0.76 44.24
C GLU A 883 -14.54 -0.45 44.87
N GLN A 884 -13.58 -1.06 44.16
CA GLN A 884 -12.94 -2.29 44.61
C GLN A 884 -11.47 -2.36 44.18
N THR A 885 -10.63 -2.98 45.01
CA THR A 885 -9.26 -3.38 44.66
C THR A 885 -9.18 -4.90 44.73
N LEU A 886 -8.80 -5.54 43.62
CA LEU A 886 -8.57 -6.97 43.52
C LEU A 886 -7.08 -7.23 43.68
N GLU A 887 -6.73 -7.99 44.71
CA GLU A 887 -5.36 -8.40 45.00
C GLU A 887 -5.23 -9.91 44.75
N GLY A 888 -4.10 -10.32 44.18
CA GLY A 888 -3.83 -11.74 44.01
C GLY A 888 -2.71 -12.07 43.03
N HIS A 889 -2.40 -11.20 42.07
CA HIS A 889 -1.22 -11.35 41.22
C HIS A 889 0.06 -11.08 42.02
N SER A 890 1.14 -11.80 41.70
CA SER A 890 2.43 -11.67 42.37
C SER A 890 3.39 -10.72 41.66
N ASP A 891 3.04 -10.29 40.45
CA ASP A 891 3.81 -9.39 39.59
C ASP A 891 2.89 -8.46 38.76
N TRP A 892 3.46 -7.67 37.83
CA TRP A 892 2.76 -6.64 37.06
C TRP A 892 1.56 -7.17 36.28
N VAL A 893 0.42 -6.48 36.40
CA VAL A 893 -0.76 -6.75 35.57
C VAL A 893 -0.61 -6.00 34.25
N ARG A 894 -0.41 -6.72 33.14
CA ARG A 894 -0.14 -6.14 31.82
C ARG A 894 -1.37 -5.97 30.94
N ALA A 895 -2.33 -6.88 31.06
CA ALA A 895 -3.49 -6.91 30.18
C ALA A 895 -4.76 -7.23 30.97
N ILE A 896 -5.86 -6.58 30.60
CA ILE A 896 -7.19 -6.81 31.20
C ILE A 896 -8.23 -6.77 30.09
N ALA A 897 -9.25 -7.63 30.19
CA ALA A 897 -10.43 -7.59 29.32
C ALA A 897 -11.70 -7.92 30.11
N PHE A 898 -12.82 -7.29 29.74
CA PHE A 898 -14.15 -7.69 30.20
C PHE A 898 -14.74 -8.76 29.28
N SER A 899 -15.54 -9.66 29.85
CA SER A 899 -16.42 -10.52 29.05
C SER A 899 -17.55 -9.70 28.44
N SER A 900 -18.12 -10.14 27.31
CA SER A 900 -19.22 -9.45 26.62
C SER A 900 -20.47 -9.27 27.48
N CYS A 901 -20.67 -10.14 28.48
CA CYS A 901 -21.77 -10.03 29.45
C CYS A 901 -21.44 -9.17 30.68
N GLY A 902 -20.20 -8.68 30.81
CA GLY A 902 -19.73 -7.83 31.91
C GLY A 902 -19.56 -8.52 33.26
N ARG A 903 -19.90 -9.82 33.36
CA ARG A 903 -19.84 -10.58 34.63
C ARG A 903 -18.44 -11.04 34.99
N LEU A 904 -17.54 -11.18 34.02
CA LEU A 904 -16.20 -11.71 34.22
C LEU A 904 -15.15 -10.70 33.76
N ILE A 905 -14.03 -10.66 34.48
CA ILE A 905 -12.83 -9.91 34.13
C ILE A 905 -11.71 -10.92 33.94
N ALA A 906 -10.96 -10.84 32.85
CA ALA A 906 -9.70 -11.59 32.68
C ALA A 906 -8.52 -10.65 32.90
N SER A 907 -7.51 -11.11 33.61
CA SER A 907 -6.25 -10.39 33.80
C SER A 907 -5.06 -11.28 33.46
N GLY A 908 -4.14 -10.74 32.65
CA GLY A 908 -2.85 -11.35 32.33
C GLY A 908 -1.72 -10.63 33.07
N SER A 909 -0.85 -11.40 33.71
CA SER A 909 0.23 -10.89 34.54
C SER A 909 1.61 -11.40 34.12
N HIS A 910 2.64 -10.65 34.51
CA HIS A 910 4.04 -11.04 34.38
C HIS A 910 4.39 -12.26 35.24
N ASP A 911 3.54 -12.61 36.21
CA ASP A 911 3.66 -13.83 37.02
C ASP A 911 3.34 -15.12 36.26
N GLY A 912 2.97 -15.03 34.98
CA GLY A 912 2.68 -16.17 34.11
C GLY A 912 1.30 -16.79 34.31
N THR A 913 0.41 -16.11 35.04
CA THR A 913 -0.97 -16.54 35.23
C THR A 913 -1.96 -15.63 34.52
N VAL A 914 -3.02 -16.25 33.98
CA VAL A 914 -4.25 -15.57 33.57
C VAL A 914 -5.32 -15.88 34.60
N ARG A 915 -5.91 -14.85 35.21
CA ARG A 915 -6.97 -15.02 36.21
C ARG A 915 -8.29 -14.48 35.67
N VAL A 916 -9.36 -15.24 35.93
CA VAL A 916 -10.74 -14.84 35.64
C VAL A 916 -11.43 -14.53 36.96
N TRP A 917 -11.87 -13.30 37.10
CA TRP A 917 -12.53 -12.74 38.28
C TRP A 917 -14.01 -12.58 38.04
N ASP A 918 -14.80 -12.75 39.09
CA ASP A 918 -16.19 -12.29 39.10
C ASP A 918 -16.20 -10.76 39.29
N ALA A 919 -16.85 -10.02 38.39
CA ALA A 919 -16.84 -8.56 38.41
C ALA A 919 -17.64 -7.96 39.58
N GLY A 920 -18.64 -8.68 40.11
CA GLY A 920 -19.49 -8.19 41.20
C GLY A 920 -18.99 -8.61 42.58
N ALA A 921 -18.42 -9.81 42.72
CA ALA A 921 -17.86 -10.29 43.98
C ALA A 921 -16.36 -9.96 44.14
N GLY A 922 -15.64 -9.77 43.03
CA GLY A 922 -14.18 -9.60 42.98
C GLY A 922 -13.38 -10.83 43.44
N ALA A 923 -14.00 -12.00 43.43
CA ALA A 923 -13.33 -13.26 43.74
C ALA A 923 -12.74 -13.88 42.46
N VAL A 924 -11.58 -14.55 42.59
CA VAL A 924 -11.02 -15.37 41.50
C VAL A 924 -11.93 -16.58 41.29
N LYS A 925 -12.53 -16.67 40.11
CA LYS A 925 -13.37 -17.82 39.70
C LYS A 925 -12.52 -18.95 39.13
N GLN A 926 -11.54 -18.60 38.29
CA GLN A 926 -10.60 -19.53 37.67
C GLN A 926 -9.23 -18.87 37.54
N ALA A 927 -8.17 -19.67 37.64
CA ALA A 927 -6.80 -19.25 37.37
C ALA A 927 -6.15 -20.28 36.44
N PHE A 928 -5.62 -19.79 35.33
CA PHE A 928 -4.88 -20.58 34.35
C PHE A 928 -3.40 -20.25 34.51
N THR A 929 -2.58 -21.26 34.74
CA THR A 929 -1.14 -21.11 34.66
C THR A 929 -0.72 -21.46 33.25
N VAL A 930 -0.09 -20.51 32.56
CA VAL A 930 0.39 -20.76 31.21
C VAL A 930 1.71 -21.50 31.33
N GLN A 931 1.68 -22.81 31.13
CA GLN A 931 2.90 -23.61 31.04
C GLN A 931 3.54 -23.32 29.69
N GLY A 932 4.71 -22.67 29.70
CA GLY A 932 5.50 -22.50 28.49
C GLY A 932 5.71 -23.86 27.82
N HIS A 933 5.37 -23.98 26.54
CA HIS A 933 5.57 -25.22 25.79
C HIS A 933 7.07 -25.56 25.62
N LEU A 934 7.95 -24.62 25.95
CA LEU A 934 9.36 -24.83 26.24
C LEU A 934 9.51 -25.57 27.58
N ARG A 935 9.51 -26.91 27.53
CA ARG A 935 9.65 -27.83 28.68
C ARG A 935 10.79 -27.50 29.67
N ASN A 936 11.74 -26.64 29.32
CA ASN A 936 12.87 -26.24 30.17
C ASN A 936 13.17 -24.72 30.16
N THR A 937 12.15 -23.86 30.15
CA THR A 937 12.37 -22.47 30.57
C THR A 937 12.56 -22.44 32.08
N VAL A 938 13.80 -22.14 32.50
CA VAL A 938 14.27 -21.67 33.81
C VAL A 938 13.44 -22.12 35.03
N VAL A 939 14.08 -22.87 35.93
CA VAL A 939 13.70 -22.87 37.36
C VAL A 939 13.80 -21.42 37.85
N GLY A 940 12.72 -20.64 37.73
CA GLY A 940 12.63 -19.24 38.16
C GLY A 940 11.83 -18.26 37.30
N HIS A 941 11.72 -18.42 35.96
CA HIS A 941 11.01 -17.44 35.11
C HIS A 941 9.79 -18.05 34.42
N GLN A 942 8.60 -17.78 34.95
CA GLN A 942 7.32 -18.17 34.36
C GLN A 942 7.04 -17.40 33.05
N ALA A 943 6.32 -18.01 32.12
CA ALA A 943 5.98 -17.39 30.82
C ALA A 943 5.05 -16.18 31.02
N SER A 944 5.61 -14.96 31.00
CA SER A 944 4.83 -13.72 31.15
C SER A 944 3.71 -13.61 30.12
N VAL A 945 2.52 -13.19 30.57
CA VAL A 945 1.37 -12.90 29.71
C VAL A 945 1.44 -11.46 29.21
N GLY A 946 1.46 -11.30 27.89
CA GLY A 946 1.52 -9.99 27.21
C GLY A 946 0.14 -9.41 26.91
N ALA A 947 -0.83 -10.24 26.53
CA ALA A 947 -2.18 -9.82 26.15
C ALA A 947 -3.25 -10.85 26.53
N VAL A 948 -4.47 -10.40 26.79
CA VAL A 948 -5.65 -11.26 26.99
C VAL A 948 -6.86 -10.69 26.23
N ALA A 949 -7.69 -11.56 25.66
CA ALA A 949 -8.92 -11.14 24.98
C ALA A 949 -10.00 -12.21 25.11
N PHE A 950 -11.24 -11.79 25.35
CA PHE A 950 -12.42 -12.66 25.27
C PHE A 950 -12.96 -12.71 23.84
N SER A 951 -13.46 -13.88 23.43
CA SER A 951 -14.30 -13.95 22.25
C SER A 951 -15.64 -13.21 22.51
N PRO A 952 -16.20 -12.50 21.52
CA PRO A 952 -17.50 -11.83 21.67
C PRO A 952 -18.64 -12.75 22.12
N ASP A 953 -18.63 -14.02 21.70
CA ASP A 953 -19.59 -15.04 22.13
C ASP A 953 -19.40 -15.52 23.59
N GLY A 954 -18.31 -15.11 24.26
CA GLY A 954 -17.98 -15.42 25.64
C GLY A 954 -17.53 -16.86 25.90
N ARG A 955 -17.24 -17.64 24.86
CA ARG A 955 -16.84 -19.06 24.99
C ARG A 955 -15.35 -19.27 25.15
N LEU A 956 -14.54 -18.45 24.47
CA LEU A 956 -13.09 -18.60 24.40
C LEU A 956 -12.37 -17.42 25.05
N LEU A 957 -11.23 -17.71 25.65
CA LEU A 957 -10.27 -16.75 26.17
C LEU A 957 -8.93 -16.97 25.47
N ALA A 958 -8.44 -15.96 24.75
CA ALA A 958 -7.12 -15.97 24.15
C ALA A 958 -6.10 -15.29 25.06
N CYS A 959 -4.91 -15.89 25.12
CA CYS A 959 -3.78 -15.45 25.92
C CYS A 959 -2.53 -15.41 25.05
N GLY A 960 -1.92 -14.23 24.93
CA GLY A 960 -0.67 -14.02 24.20
C GLY A 960 0.49 -13.97 25.17
N THR A 961 1.55 -14.72 24.91
CA THR A 961 2.66 -14.93 25.82
C THR A 961 3.97 -14.37 25.27
N HIS A 962 4.93 -14.19 26.16
CA HIS A 962 6.30 -13.84 25.78
C HIS A 962 7.05 -14.98 25.06
N ASP A 963 6.58 -16.22 25.15
CA ASP A 963 7.17 -17.39 24.48
C ASP A 963 6.74 -17.53 23.01
N SER A 964 6.17 -16.47 22.41
CA SER A 964 5.70 -16.38 21.02
C SER A 964 4.47 -17.24 20.67
N THR A 965 3.80 -17.82 21.67
CA THR A 965 2.58 -18.61 21.46
C THR A 965 1.31 -17.86 21.83
N ILE A 966 0.17 -18.41 21.41
CA ILE A 966 -1.16 -17.95 21.79
C ILE A 966 -1.95 -19.16 22.29
N SER A 967 -2.36 -19.13 23.54
CA SER A 967 -3.19 -20.20 24.12
C SER A 967 -4.67 -19.82 24.05
N LEU A 968 -5.51 -20.76 23.59
CA LEU A 968 -6.97 -20.62 23.57
C LEU A 968 -7.60 -21.51 24.63
N TRP A 969 -8.33 -20.92 25.55
CA TRP A 969 -8.98 -21.60 26.68
C TRP A 969 -10.49 -21.54 26.54
N ASP A 970 -11.17 -22.64 26.86
CA ASP A 970 -12.63 -22.67 26.97
C ASP A 970 -13.02 -22.24 28.39
N ILE A 971 -13.78 -21.15 28.50
CA ILE A 971 -14.10 -20.53 29.80
C ILE A 971 -15.09 -21.38 30.60
N THR A 972 -15.95 -22.12 29.91
CA THR A 972 -16.99 -22.93 30.57
C THR A 972 -16.39 -24.15 31.25
N THR A 973 -15.41 -24.77 30.60
CA THR A 973 -14.73 -25.99 31.10
C THR A 973 -13.44 -25.70 31.83
N GLY A 974 -12.79 -24.56 31.55
CA GLY A 974 -11.44 -24.24 32.00
C GLY A 974 -10.34 -25.03 31.29
N ALA A 975 -10.66 -25.76 30.21
CA ALA A 975 -9.70 -26.57 29.47
C ALA A 975 -8.96 -25.75 28.39
N LEU A 976 -7.67 -26.07 28.19
CA LEU A 976 -6.90 -25.58 27.04
C LEU A 976 -7.42 -26.28 25.78
N ARG A 977 -7.92 -25.50 24.81
CA ARG A 977 -8.41 -26.00 23.51
C ARG A 977 -7.28 -26.27 22.54
N THR A 978 -6.40 -25.28 22.37
CA THR A 978 -5.26 -25.35 21.45
C THR A 978 -4.23 -24.27 21.77
N THR A 979 -3.00 -24.47 21.31
CA THR A 979 -1.92 -23.49 21.34
C THR A 979 -1.53 -23.15 19.91
N LEU A 980 -1.67 -21.89 19.52
CA LEU A 980 -1.26 -21.39 18.23
C LEU A 980 0.20 -20.95 18.32
N ALA A 981 1.06 -21.53 17.48
CA ALA A 981 2.46 -21.15 17.35
C ALA A 981 2.71 -20.61 15.93
N GLY A 982 3.48 -19.52 15.82
CA GLY A 982 3.84 -18.96 14.52
C GLY A 982 4.49 -17.59 14.54
N HIS A 983 4.37 -16.84 15.65
CA HIS A 983 5.14 -15.61 15.84
C HIS A 983 6.60 -15.91 16.20
N ILE A 984 7.49 -14.96 15.89
CA ILE A 984 8.93 -15.09 16.12
C ILE A 984 9.31 -14.54 17.51
N PHE A 985 8.63 -13.48 17.94
CA PHE A 985 8.83 -12.84 19.24
C PHE A 985 7.53 -12.78 20.05
N SER A 986 7.60 -12.16 21.22
CA SER A 986 6.49 -12.04 22.16
C SER A 986 5.23 -11.47 21.52
N VAL A 987 4.09 -12.09 21.81
CA VAL A 987 2.77 -11.62 21.38
C VAL A 987 2.29 -10.56 22.38
N GLY A 988 2.30 -9.31 21.94
CA GLY A 988 1.97 -8.15 22.77
C GLY A 988 0.52 -7.72 22.68
N ALA A 989 -0.22 -8.19 21.67
CA ALA A 989 -1.58 -7.74 21.40
C ALA A 989 -2.44 -8.86 20.81
N LEU A 990 -3.71 -8.91 21.21
CA LEU A 990 -4.71 -9.85 20.72
C LEU A 990 -6.06 -9.16 20.57
N ALA A 991 -6.81 -9.52 19.52
CA ALA A 991 -8.20 -9.12 19.35
C ALA A 991 -8.98 -10.20 18.60
N PHE A 992 -10.22 -10.45 18.99
CA PHE A 992 -11.14 -11.30 18.24
C PHE A 992 -11.94 -10.47 17.25
N SER A 993 -12.29 -11.05 16.11
CA SER A 993 -13.27 -10.46 15.20
C SER A 993 -14.66 -10.44 15.83
N PRO A 994 -15.55 -9.51 15.44
CA PRO A 994 -16.90 -9.41 16.00
C PRO A 994 -17.74 -10.68 15.86
N ASP A 995 -17.51 -11.46 14.80
CA ASP A 995 -18.16 -12.75 14.54
C ASP A 995 -17.55 -13.95 15.30
N SER A 996 -16.48 -13.72 16.08
CA SER A 996 -15.71 -14.75 16.81
C SER A 996 -15.08 -15.84 15.91
N GLN A 997 -14.94 -15.62 14.61
CA GLN A 997 -14.35 -16.59 13.66
C GLN A 997 -12.86 -16.37 13.42
N LEU A 998 -12.36 -15.16 13.64
CA LEU A 998 -10.97 -14.78 13.45
C LEU A 998 -10.36 -14.28 14.76
N LEU A 999 -9.08 -14.57 14.93
CA LEU A 999 -8.23 -13.95 15.93
C LEU A 999 -7.13 -13.16 15.22
N ALA A 1000 -6.88 -11.93 15.65
CA ALA A 1000 -5.71 -11.16 15.24
C ALA A 1000 -4.69 -11.13 16.38
N SER A 1001 -3.42 -11.27 16.04
CA SER A 1001 -2.32 -11.12 16.98
C SER A 1001 -1.28 -10.15 16.45
N GLY A 1002 -0.78 -9.29 17.34
CA GLY A 1002 0.34 -8.38 17.09
C GLY A 1002 1.55 -8.80 17.90
N SER A 1003 2.72 -8.84 17.24
CA SER A 1003 3.95 -9.31 17.84
C SER A 1003 5.08 -8.29 17.74
N PHE A 1004 6.08 -8.49 18.60
CA PHE A 1004 7.33 -7.74 18.59
C PHE A 1004 8.21 -8.07 17.38
N ASP A 1005 7.82 -9.05 16.55
CA ASP A 1005 8.41 -9.33 15.24
C ASP A 1005 7.96 -8.37 14.14
N SER A 1006 7.23 -7.32 14.49
CA SER A 1006 6.71 -6.30 13.57
C SER A 1006 5.64 -6.82 12.60
N THR A 1007 5.13 -8.03 12.81
CA THR A 1007 4.05 -8.63 12.03
C THR A 1007 2.77 -8.76 12.83
N ALA A 1008 1.64 -8.62 12.12
CA ALA A 1008 0.35 -9.04 12.63
C ALA A 1008 -0.06 -10.34 11.93
N LYS A 1009 -0.69 -11.27 12.63
CA LYS A 1009 -1.22 -12.51 12.05
C LYS A 1009 -2.72 -12.59 12.23
N LEU A 1010 -3.39 -13.20 11.25
CA LEU A 1010 -4.80 -13.56 11.29
C LEU A 1010 -4.91 -15.09 11.39
N TRP A 1011 -5.70 -15.55 12.35
CA TRP A 1011 -5.93 -16.96 12.64
C TRP A 1011 -7.41 -17.30 12.44
N ASP A 1012 -7.68 -18.39 11.73
CA ASP A 1012 -9.00 -19.01 11.65
C ASP A 1012 -9.22 -19.86 12.90
N ILE A 1013 -10.22 -19.49 13.69
CA ILE A 1013 -10.60 -20.16 14.94
C ILE A 1013 -12.00 -20.76 14.85
N SER A 1014 -12.54 -20.93 13.64
CA SER A 1014 -13.82 -21.60 13.43
C SER A 1014 -13.77 -23.06 13.93
N THR A 1015 -14.91 -23.56 14.44
CA THR A 1015 -15.00 -24.88 15.10
C THR A 1015 -14.52 -26.02 14.21
N GLU A 1016 -14.73 -25.95 12.89
CA GLU A 1016 -14.24 -26.95 11.93
C GLU A 1016 -12.72 -26.86 11.73
N ALA A 1017 -12.15 -25.65 11.64
CA ALA A 1017 -10.70 -25.45 11.55
C ALA A 1017 -9.98 -25.95 12.81
N LEU A 1018 -10.53 -25.65 13.99
CA LEU A 1018 -10.04 -26.17 15.26
C LEU A 1018 -10.20 -27.69 15.35
N GLN A 1019 -11.30 -28.27 14.86
CA GLN A 1019 -11.48 -29.72 14.82
C GLN A 1019 -10.51 -30.42 13.87
N SER A 1020 -10.23 -29.84 12.71
CA SER A 1020 -9.20 -30.35 11.80
C SER A 1020 -7.80 -30.32 12.41
N SER A 1021 -7.51 -29.34 13.28
CA SER A 1021 -6.27 -29.34 14.09
C SER A 1021 -6.29 -30.33 15.25
N LEU A 1022 -7.48 -30.72 15.75
CA LEU A 1022 -7.65 -31.69 16.84
C LEU A 1022 -7.65 -33.16 16.36
N ILE A 1023 -7.74 -33.43 15.05
CA ILE A 1023 -7.55 -34.79 14.50
C ILE A 1023 -6.07 -35.22 14.57
N GLU A 1024 -5.14 -34.31 14.90
CA GLU A 1024 -3.83 -34.67 15.43
C GLU A 1024 -3.94 -35.12 16.91
N GLU A 1025 -4.53 -36.29 17.16
CA GLU A 1025 -4.26 -37.07 18.39
C GLU A 1025 -2.91 -37.80 18.32
N THR A 1026 -2.14 -37.60 17.26
CA THR A 1026 -0.71 -37.92 17.26
C THR A 1026 0.04 -36.63 17.54
N PRO A 1027 0.87 -36.53 18.61
CA PRO A 1027 1.81 -35.42 18.71
C PRO A 1027 2.55 -35.34 17.37
N PRO A 1028 2.86 -34.13 16.86
CA PRO A 1028 3.64 -34.01 15.63
C PRO A 1028 4.82 -34.96 15.79
N GLU A 1029 4.96 -35.91 14.86
CA GLU A 1029 6.10 -36.82 14.80
C GLU A 1029 7.30 -35.98 15.22
N VAL A 1030 7.88 -36.30 16.38
CA VAL A 1030 8.85 -35.43 17.05
C VAL A 1030 9.87 -35.07 15.99
N ILE A 1031 9.76 -33.84 15.46
CA ILE A 1031 10.82 -33.30 14.63
C ILE A 1031 11.91 -33.19 15.68
N ASP A 1032 13.02 -33.92 15.49
CA ASP A 1032 14.11 -34.05 16.45
C ASP A 1032 14.87 -32.71 16.71
N GLY A 1033 14.17 -31.58 16.63
CA GLY A 1033 14.61 -30.20 16.82
C GLY A 1033 14.82 -29.79 18.26
N HIS A 1034 15.30 -28.56 18.39
CA HIS A 1034 15.39 -27.90 19.67
C HIS A 1034 14.00 -27.54 20.20
N SER A 1035 13.85 -27.57 21.52
CA SER A 1035 12.59 -27.11 22.12
C SER A 1035 12.46 -25.59 22.04
N GLY A 1036 13.57 -24.84 21.92
CA GLY A 1036 13.61 -23.39 21.79
C GLY A 1036 14.42 -22.87 20.61
N THR A 1037 14.43 -21.54 20.44
CA THR A 1037 15.07 -20.86 19.31
C THR A 1037 16.51 -21.29 19.08
N VAL A 1038 16.83 -21.64 17.85
CA VAL A 1038 18.19 -21.95 17.44
C VAL A 1038 18.96 -20.64 17.29
N GLY A 1039 19.91 -20.38 18.20
CA GLY A 1039 20.71 -19.16 18.23
C GLY A 1039 21.93 -19.22 17.30
N ILE A 1040 22.45 -20.41 17.04
CA ILE A 1040 23.61 -20.61 16.16
C ILE A 1040 23.60 -21.98 15.49
N VAL A 1041 24.12 -22.06 14.27
CA VAL A 1041 24.35 -23.29 13.52
C VAL A 1041 25.75 -23.28 12.90
N ALA A 1042 26.43 -24.42 12.87
CA ALA A 1042 27.79 -24.55 12.32
C ALA A 1042 27.97 -25.91 11.61
N PHE A 1043 28.65 -25.93 10.47
CA PHE A 1043 28.98 -27.17 9.76
C PHE A 1043 30.35 -27.71 10.17
N SER A 1044 30.48 -29.03 10.31
CA SER A 1044 31.78 -29.71 10.44
C SER A 1044 32.64 -29.51 9.19
N PHE A 1045 33.97 -29.63 9.32
CA PHE A 1045 34.88 -29.45 8.17
C PHE A 1045 34.53 -30.41 7.02
N ASP A 1046 34.21 -31.66 7.32
CA ASP A 1046 33.87 -32.75 6.39
C ASP A 1046 32.42 -32.75 5.87
N LYS A 1047 31.57 -31.82 6.35
CA LYS A 1047 30.14 -31.64 5.97
C LYS A 1047 29.22 -32.81 6.31
N LYS A 1048 29.68 -33.78 7.07
CA LYS A 1048 28.81 -34.89 7.49
C LYS A 1048 27.91 -34.49 8.65
N ILE A 1049 28.38 -33.57 9.49
CA ILE A 1049 27.73 -33.20 10.73
C ILE A 1049 27.42 -31.69 10.73
N LEU A 1050 26.21 -31.32 11.13
CA LEU A 1050 25.83 -29.95 11.48
C LEU A 1050 25.63 -29.89 13.00
N ALA A 1051 26.14 -28.86 13.66
CA ALA A 1051 25.82 -28.55 15.05
C ALA A 1051 24.85 -27.38 15.11
N SER A 1052 23.87 -27.44 16.02
CA SER A 1052 22.98 -26.33 16.35
C SER A 1052 22.98 -26.08 17.86
N GLY A 1053 23.11 -24.82 18.25
CA GLY A 1053 23.00 -24.38 19.64
C GLY A 1053 21.72 -23.58 19.85
N SER A 1054 21.02 -23.83 20.96
CA SER A 1054 19.71 -23.25 21.23
C SER A 1054 19.59 -22.60 22.61
N ILE A 1055 18.55 -21.78 22.73
CA ILE A 1055 18.02 -21.25 23.99
C ILE A 1055 17.58 -22.38 24.94
N ASP A 1056 17.32 -23.58 24.43
CA ASP A 1056 16.97 -24.74 25.27
C ASP A 1056 18.15 -25.36 26.04
N LYS A 1057 19.32 -24.72 26.00
CA LYS A 1057 20.57 -25.13 26.69
C LYS A 1057 21.24 -26.37 26.12
N THR A 1058 20.72 -26.92 25.02
CA THR A 1058 21.30 -28.09 24.37
C THR A 1058 22.02 -27.72 23.09
N VAL A 1059 23.09 -28.46 22.79
CA VAL A 1059 23.67 -28.48 21.44
C VAL A 1059 23.22 -29.77 20.77
N LYS A 1060 22.68 -29.71 19.56
CA LYS A 1060 22.29 -30.90 18.79
C LYS A 1060 23.22 -31.09 17.61
N LEU A 1061 23.60 -32.34 17.37
CA LEU A 1061 24.39 -32.77 16.21
C LEU A 1061 23.49 -33.49 15.23
N TRP A 1062 23.59 -33.13 13.95
CA TRP A 1062 22.72 -33.60 12.88
C TRP A 1062 23.54 -34.21 11.76
N ASP A 1063 23.06 -35.30 11.19
CA ASP A 1063 23.61 -35.82 9.94
C ASP A 1063 23.10 -34.96 8.77
N VAL A 1064 24.01 -34.42 7.98
CA VAL A 1064 23.67 -33.50 6.88
C VAL A 1064 23.03 -34.24 5.70
N ILE A 1065 23.34 -35.52 5.51
CA ILE A 1065 22.87 -36.34 4.38
C ILE A 1065 21.43 -36.79 4.63
N THR A 1066 21.17 -37.38 5.80
CA THR A 1066 19.83 -37.85 6.18
C THR A 1066 18.97 -36.72 6.75
N GLY A 1067 19.58 -35.70 7.36
CA GLY A 1067 18.87 -34.68 8.14
C GLY A 1067 18.32 -35.19 9.48
N SER A 1068 18.77 -36.36 9.95
CA SER A 1068 18.37 -36.93 11.23
C SER A 1068 19.27 -36.43 12.36
N LEU A 1069 18.71 -36.36 13.57
CA LEU A 1069 19.49 -36.06 14.78
C LEU A 1069 20.42 -37.23 15.11
N LEU A 1070 21.71 -36.93 15.34
CA LEU A 1070 22.72 -37.88 15.78
C LEU A 1070 22.81 -37.89 17.32
N TYR A 1071 23.04 -36.72 17.92
CA TYR A 1071 23.26 -36.59 19.37
C TYR A 1071 22.62 -35.31 19.93
N THR A 1072 22.11 -35.38 21.16
CA THR A 1072 21.75 -34.19 21.97
C THR A 1072 22.78 -34.06 23.09
N LEU A 1073 23.56 -32.99 23.07
CA LEU A 1073 24.61 -32.69 24.02
C LEU A 1073 24.03 -31.82 25.14
N GLU A 1074 23.85 -32.43 26.31
CA GLU A 1074 23.29 -31.79 27.49
C GLU A 1074 24.39 -31.52 28.52
N GLY A 1075 24.38 -30.34 29.15
CA GLY A 1075 25.33 -30.01 30.21
C GLY A 1075 25.54 -28.53 30.49
N HIS A 1076 25.11 -27.63 29.60
CA HIS A 1076 25.11 -26.20 29.87
C HIS A 1076 23.95 -25.80 30.78
N LEU A 1077 24.18 -24.79 31.63
CA LEU A 1077 23.20 -24.30 32.60
C LEU A 1077 22.33 -23.18 32.03
N ASP A 1078 22.75 -22.57 30.92
CA ASP A 1078 22.09 -21.44 30.27
C ASP A 1078 22.24 -21.45 28.73
N LEU A 1079 21.66 -20.47 28.04
CA LEU A 1079 21.55 -20.34 26.57
C LEU A 1079 22.89 -20.52 25.83
N ILE A 1080 22.89 -21.22 24.70
CA ILE A 1080 24.09 -21.37 23.86
C ILE A 1080 24.12 -20.27 22.79
N TRP A 1081 25.25 -19.56 22.70
CA TRP A 1081 25.44 -18.44 21.78
C TRP A 1081 26.56 -18.65 20.77
N ALA A 1082 27.50 -19.54 21.06
CA ALA A 1082 28.65 -19.79 20.21
C ALA A 1082 28.86 -21.30 20.04
N VAL A 1083 29.02 -21.78 18.81
CA VAL A 1083 29.34 -23.17 18.51
C VAL A 1083 30.32 -23.20 17.34
N GLU A 1084 31.44 -23.91 17.49
CA GLU A 1084 32.44 -24.06 16.43
C GLU A 1084 33.08 -25.44 16.44
N PHE A 1085 33.28 -26.02 15.25
CA PHE A 1085 34.03 -27.26 15.09
C PHE A 1085 35.53 -26.98 15.01
N SER A 1086 36.35 -27.85 15.60
CA SER A 1086 37.78 -27.84 15.33
C SER A 1086 38.04 -28.09 13.83
N PRO A 1087 39.10 -27.50 13.25
CA PRO A 1087 39.44 -27.71 11.84
C PRO A 1087 39.62 -29.18 11.43
N ASP A 1088 40.05 -30.05 12.35
CA ASP A 1088 40.16 -31.50 12.15
C ASP A 1088 38.83 -32.26 12.32
N GLY A 1089 37.77 -31.57 12.73
CA GLY A 1089 36.41 -32.08 12.90
C GLY A 1089 36.19 -32.99 14.10
N ARG A 1090 37.20 -33.21 14.96
CA ARG A 1090 37.13 -34.14 16.10
C ARG A 1090 36.47 -33.56 17.35
N LEU A 1091 36.59 -32.25 17.53
CA LEU A 1091 36.06 -31.53 18.69
C LEU A 1091 35.04 -30.48 18.26
N LEU A 1092 34.06 -30.25 19.13
CA LEU A 1092 33.10 -29.16 19.03
C LEU A 1092 33.23 -28.29 20.28
N ALA A 1093 33.46 -27.00 20.13
CA ALA A 1093 33.37 -26.04 21.22
C ALA A 1093 31.98 -25.43 21.26
N SER A 1094 31.37 -25.36 22.45
CA SER A 1094 30.15 -24.59 22.69
C SER A 1094 30.34 -23.59 23.82
N GLY A 1095 30.00 -22.33 23.57
CA GLY A 1095 30.00 -21.24 24.55
C GLY A 1095 28.57 -20.86 24.95
N SER A 1096 28.34 -20.71 26.26
CA SER A 1096 27.03 -20.41 26.83
C SER A 1096 27.00 -19.12 27.64
N ASN A 1097 25.79 -18.63 27.90
CA ASN A 1097 25.50 -17.55 28.82
C ASN A 1097 25.87 -17.88 30.28
N ASP A 1098 26.04 -19.16 30.62
CA ASP A 1098 26.49 -19.59 31.95
C ASP A 1098 27.96 -19.23 32.25
N GLY A 1099 28.68 -18.68 31.26
CA GLY A 1099 30.08 -18.29 31.36
C GLY A 1099 31.06 -19.44 31.12
N ALA A 1100 30.56 -20.64 30.85
CA ALA A 1100 31.35 -21.83 30.58
C ALA A 1100 31.48 -22.09 29.07
N ILE A 1101 32.60 -22.71 28.70
CA ILE A 1101 32.83 -23.26 27.36
C ILE A 1101 32.99 -24.77 27.52
N LYS A 1102 32.31 -25.55 26.69
CA LYS A 1102 32.40 -27.01 26.71
C LYS A 1102 32.98 -27.53 25.41
N LEU A 1103 33.93 -28.47 25.53
CA LEU A 1103 34.52 -29.19 24.41
C LEU A 1103 33.91 -30.59 24.34
N TRP A 1104 33.31 -30.93 23.21
CA TRP A 1104 32.62 -32.20 22.97
C TRP A 1104 33.34 -33.00 21.88
N ASP A 1105 33.36 -34.31 22.03
CA ASP A 1105 33.78 -35.23 20.97
C ASP A 1105 32.66 -35.40 19.95
N THR A 1106 32.97 -35.18 18.67
CA THR A 1106 31.97 -35.19 17.59
C THR A 1106 31.53 -36.59 17.17
N TYR A 1107 32.30 -37.63 17.50
CA TYR A 1107 32.03 -39.01 17.12
C TYR A 1107 31.02 -39.69 18.05
N ASN A 1108 31.12 -39.43 19.36
CA ASN A 1108 30.27 -40.06 20.38
C ASN A 1108 29.45 -39.07 21.23
N GLY A 1109 29.62 -37.76 21.03
CA GLY A 1109 28.91 -36.72 21.79
C GLY A 1109 29.35 -36.59 23.25
N ALA A 1110 30.47 -37.19 23.65
CA ALA A 1110 30.95 -37.12 25.03
C ALA A 1110 31.59 -35.76 25.34
N LEU A 1111 31.32 -35.23 26.53
CA LEU A 1111 31.99 -34.03 27.06
C LEU A 1111 33.45 -34.36 27.41
N GLN A 1112 34.41 -33.69 26.77
CA GLN A 1112 35.85 -33.85 27.02
C GLN A 1112 36.33 -32.88 28.10
N HIS A 1113 36.03 -31.59 27.96
CA HIS A 1113 36.48 -30.55 28.90
C HIS A 1113 35.40 -29.50 29.15
N THR A 1114 35.37 -28.95 30.36
CA THR A 1114 34.62 -27.73 30.71
C THR A 1114 35.64 -26.65 31.09
N LEU A 1115 35.63 -25.54 30.37
CA LEU A 1115 36.54 -24.41 30.54
C LEU A 1115 35.80 -23.30 31.28
N ASP A 1116 36.10 -23.18 32.57
CA ASP A 1116 35.51 -22.18 33.46
C ASP A 1116 36.52 -21.06 33.71
N GLY A 1117 36.12 -19.80 33.50
CA GLY A 1117 37.00 -18.67 33.77
C GLY A 1117 36.47 -17.30 33.36
N HIS A 1118 35.42 -17.24 32.52
CA HIS A 1118 34.72 -15.98 32.24
C HIS A 1118 33.66 -15.70 33.31
N SER A 1119 33.50 -14.42 33.67
CA SER A 1119 32.47 -13.99 34.65
C SER A 1119 31.18 -13.53 33.98
N GLY A 1120 31.13 -13.55 32.65
CA GLY A 1120 29.97 -13.17 31.84
C GLY A 1120 29.74 -14.13 30.68
N ALA A 1121 28.62 -13.93 29.98
CA ALA A 1121 28.19 -14.73 28.84
C ALA A 1121 29.24 -14.79 27.71
N ILE A 1122 29.48 -15.99 27.18
CA ILE A 1122 30.34 -16.22 26.02
C ILE A 1122 29.59 -15.86 24.74
N ARG A 1123 30.19 -15.01 23.89
CA ARG A 1123 29.56 -14.50 22.66
C ARG A 1123 30.22 -15.00 21.38
N ALA A 1124 31.49 -15.38 21.45
CA ALA A 1124 32.22 -15.94 20.32
C ALA A 1124 33.23 -16.98 20.82
N VAL A 1125 33.43 -18.04 20.03
CA VAL A 1125 34.52 -19.00 20.19
C VAL A 1125 35.20 -19.17 18.84
N ALA A 1126 36.49 -19.46 18.81
CA ALA A 1126 37.25 -19.67 17.56
C ALA A 1126 38.37 -20.68 17.76
N PHE A 1127 38.53 -21.66 16.88
CA PHE A 1127 39.67 -22.56 16.89
C PHE A 1127 40.83 -22.01 16.04
N SER A 1128 42.05 -22.25 16.51
CA SER A 1128 43.26 -22.03 15.71
C SER A 1128 43.34 -23.05 14.56
N PRO A 1129 43.95 -22.71 13.41
CA PRO A 1129 44.08 -23.61 12.26
C PRO A 1129 44.76 -24.94 12.58
N GLY A 1130 45.71 -24.94 13.52
CA GLY A 1130 46.42 -26.14 13.99
C GLY A 1130 45.66 -26.97 15.04
N CYS A 1131 44.41 -26.60 15.39
CA CYS A 1131 43.58 -27.22 16.42
C CYS A 1131 44.17 -27.21 17.83
N GLN A 1132 45.26 -26.48 18.11
CA GLN A 1132 45.95 -26.49 19.42
C GLN A 1132 45.43 -25.43 20.41
N LEU A 1133 44.90 -24.33 19.89
CA LEU A 1133 44.36 -23.22 20.67
C LEU A 1133 42.87 -23.01 20.33
N LEU A 1134 42.11 -22.61 21.35
CA LEU A 1134 40.74 -22.12 21.27
C LEU A 1134 40.70 -20.71 21.87
N ALA A 1135 40.12 -19.73 21.21
CA ALA A 1135 39.87 -18.40 21.76
C ALA A 1135 38.38 -18.24 22.09
N SER A 1136 38.08 -17.45 23.13
CA SER A 1136 36.71 -17.12 23.54
C SER A 1136 36.57 -15.66 23.89
N GLY A 1137 35.49 -15.02 23.41
CA GLY A 1137 35.13 -13.65 23.74
C GLY A 1137 33.88 -13.61 24.62
N SER A 1138 33.89 -12.77 25.65
CA SER A 1138 32.80 -12.67 26.64
C SER A 1138 32.29 -11.24 26.87
N THR A 1139 31.07 -11.16 27.40
CA THR A 1139 30.44 -9.91 27.89
C THR A 1139 31.13 -9.31 29.10
N ASP A 1140 32.06 -10.04 29.74
CA ASP A 1140 32.95 -9.49 30.78
C ASP A 1140 34.07 -8.58 30.22
N ASN A 1141 34.04 -8.28 28.91
CA ASN A 1141 35.05 -7.49 28.19
C ASN A 1141 36.45 -8.14 28.20
N THR A 1142 36.52 -9.47 28.20
CA THR A 1142 37.77 -10.23 28.06
C THR A 1142 37.72 -11.20 26.88
N VAL A 1143 38.90 -11.47 26.32
CA VAL A 1143 39.18 -12.53 25.36
C VAL A 1143 40.18 -13.49 26.01
N LYS A 1144 39.82 -14.76 26.12
CA LYS A 1144 40.68 -15.79 26.70
C LYS A 1144 41.12 -16.78 25.64
N VAL A 1145 42.38 -17.19 25.68
CA VAL A 1145 42.95 -18.21 24.79
C VAL A 1145 43.30 -19.44 25.61
N TRP A 1146 42.77 -20.59 25.21
CA TRP A 1146 42.83 -21.87 25.88
C TRP A 1146 43.63 -22.86 25.04
N ASN A 1147 44.29 -23.82 25.68
CA ASN A 1147 44.79 -25.02 25.02
C ASN A 1147 43.63 -25.99 24.82
N SER A 1148 43.39 -26.40 23.58
CA SER A 1148 42.27 -27.28 23.22
C SER A 1148 42.45 -28.72 23.68
N ALA A 1149 43.68 -29.18 23.93
CA ALA A 1149 43.99 -30.58 24.25
C ALA A 1149 43.85 -30.91 25.74
N ASP A 1150 44.06 -29.93 26.63
CA ASP A 1150 43.98 -30.11 28.09
C ASP A 1150 43.04 -29.10 28.78
N GLY A 1151 42.50 -28.13 28.05
CA GLY A 1151 41.58 -27.11 28.55
C GLY A 1151 42.23 -26.03 29.41
N THR A 1152 43.56 -25.93 29.44
CA THR A 1152 44.24 -24.92 30.29
C THR A 1152 44.23 -23.52 29.65
N LEU A 1153 44.11 -22.48 30.49
CA LEU A 1153 44.14 -21.09 30.04
C LEU A 1153 45.59 -20.66 29.69
N LYS A 1154 45.85 -20.28 28.44
CA LYS A 1154 47.15 -19.80 27.95
C LYS A 1154 47.29 -18.28 28.07
N GLN A 1155 46.24 -17.52 27.77
CA GLN A 1155 46.30 -16.05 27.75
C GLN A 1155 44.95 -15.41 28.12
N ASP A 1156 45.03 -14.26 28.81
CA ASP A 1156 43.87 -13.47 29.24
C ASP A 1156 44.04 -12.01 28.77
N LEU A 1157 43.17 -11.55 27.88
CA LEU A 1157 43.26 -10.26 27.19
C LEU A 1157 42.05 -9.39 27.52
N SER A 1158 42.26 -8.22 28.11
CA SER A 1158 41.17 -7.26 28.37
C SER A 1158 40.94 -6.35 27.15
N VAL A 1159 39.68 -6.20 26.73
CA VAL A 1159 39.26 -5.44 25.55
C VAL A 1159 38.26 -4.33 25.94
N LYS A 1160 38.17 -3.26 25.14
CA LYS A 1160 37.29 -2.10 25.42
C LYS A 1160 35.85 -2.28 24.93
N GLY A 1161 35.33 -3.50 25.01
CA GLY A 1161 33.98 -3.84 24.57
C GLY A 1161 33.77 -5.35 24.47
N VAL A 1162 32.55 -5.75 24.10
CA VAL A 1162 32.18 -7.15 23.92
C VAL A 1162 32.58 -7.63 22.54
N VAL A 1163 33.33 -8.72 22.46
CA VAL A 1163 33.71 -9.35 21.19
C VAL A 1163 32.59 -10.29 20.76
N THR A 1164 31.93 -9.96 19.64
CA THR A 1164 30.79 -10.72 19.11
C THR A 1164 31.15 -11.63 17.93
N ASP A 1165 32.29 -11.39 17.28
CA ASP A 1165 32.84 -12.25 16.23
C ASP A 1165 34.36 -12.31 16.37
N MET A 1166 34.93 -13.47 16.07
CA MET A 1166 36.31 -13.82 16.34
C MET A 1166 36.80 -14.91 15.38
N LYS A 1167 37.97 -14.69 14.76
CA LYS A 1167 38.63 -15.70 13.91
C LYS A 1167 40.14 -15.62 14.08
N PHE A 1168 40.80 -16.78 14.04
CA PHE A 1168 42.26 -16.82 13.95
C PHE A 1168 42.72 -16.47 12.53
N SER A 1169 43.84 -15.76 12.42
CA SER A 1169 44.56 -15.65 11.15
C SER A 1169 45.06 -17.02 10.70
N ILE A 1170 45.35 -17.15 9.41
CA ILE A 1170 45.77 -18.42 8.77
C ILE A 1170 47.05 -18.98 9.42
N ASP A 1171 47.93 -18.12 9.92
CA ASP A 1171 49.15 -18.49 10.64
C ASP A 1171 48.94 -18.75 12.14
N GLY A 1172 47.73 -18.50 12.68
CA GLY A 1172 47.39 -18.64 14.09
C GLY A 1172 48.01 -17.58 15.01
N ALA A 1173 48.73 -16.59 14.47
CA ALA A 1173 49.50 -15.62 15.24
C ALA A 1173 48.69 -14.39 15.68
N THR A 1174 47.59 -14.09 14.98
CA THR A 1174 46.70 -12.98 15.28
C THR A 1174 45.24 -13.43 15.32
N LEU A 1175 44.44 -12.71 16.08
CA LEU A 1175 43.02 -12.95 16.26
C LEU A 1175 42.27 -11.73 15.72
N GLU A 1176 41.54 -11.92 14.64
CA GLU A 1176 40.67 -10.90 14.08
C GLU A 1176 39.36 -10.89 14.88
N THR A 1177 39.04 -9.76 15.49
CA THR A 1177 37.81 -9.60 16.28
C THR A 1177 36.95 -8.46 15.75
N SER A 1178 35.67 -8.47 16.12
CA SER A 1178 34.74 -7.34 15.91
C SER A 1178 35.24 -5.97 16.41
N LEU A 1179 36.26 -5.93 17.27
CA LEU A 1179 36.87 -4.70 17.81
C LEU A 1179 38.26 -4.38 17.21
N GLY A 1180 38.71 -5.16 16.22
CA GLY A 1180 40.02 -5.05 15.58
C GLY A 1180 40.89 -6.30 15.74
N GLN A 1181 42.14 -6.24 15.28
CA GLN A 1181 43.09 -7.35 15.37
C GLN A 1181 43.81 -7.37 16.73
N LEU A 1182 43.90 -8.55 17.35
CA LEU A 1182 44.63 -8.82 18.59
C LEU A 1182 45.79 -9.77 18.29
N SER A 1183 47.02 -9.39 18.62
CA SER A 1183 48.18 -10.27 18.41
C SER A 1183 48.35 -11.26 19.56
N ILE A 1184 48.47 -12.54 19.23
CA ILE A 1184 48.68 -13.63 20.20
C ILE A 1184 50.18 -13.94 20.35
N GLU A 1185 50.98 -13.75 19.28
CA GLU A 1185 52.44 -13.90 19.32
C GLU A 1185 53.18 -12.79 18.53
N SER A 1186 54.31 -12.33 19.06
CA SER A 1186 55.16 -11.28 18.46
C SER A 1186 56.39 -11.89 17.76
N SER A 1187 56.37 -12.03 16.43
CA SER A 1187 57.55 -11.86 15.56
C SER A 1187 57.20 -11.90 14.05
N PRO A 1188 58.02 -11.29 13.17
CA PRO A 1188 57.61 -10.89 11.83
C PRO A 1188 58.11 -11.84 10.73
N SER A 1189 57.28 -12.12 9.72
CA SER A 1189 57.78 -12.52 8.41
C SER A 1189 56.82 -12.13 7.28
N ASN A 1190 57.35 -11.30 6.37
CA ASN A 1190 56.74 -10.89 5.12
C ASN A 1190 56.42 -12.09 4.22
N TYR A 1191 55.15 -12.25 3.84
CA TYR A 1191 54.76 -13.00 2.66
C TYR A 1191 53.63 -12.30 1.90
N THR A 1192 53.75 -12.33 0.58
CA THR A 1192 52.85 -11.73 -0.39
C THR A 1192 51.48 -12.41 -0.41
N PHE A 1193 50.45 -11.58 -0.26
CA PHE A 1193 49.03 -11.91 -0.34
C PHE A 1193 48.67 -12.51 -1.70
N VAL A 1194 48.08 -13.71 -1.71
CA VAL A 1194 47.18 -14.13 -2.80
C VAL A 1194 45.81 -14.33 -2.15
N PRO A 1195 44.86 -13.38 -2.30
CA PRO A 1195 43.51 -13.59 -1.84
C PRO A 1195 42.83 -14.56 -2.81
N THR A 1196 42.80 -15.85 -2.48
CA THR A 1196 41.71 -16.69 -2.98
C THR A 1196 40.49 -16.34 -2.13
N LEU A 1197 39.73 -15.33 -2.56
CA LEU A 1197 38.31 -15.26 -2.23
C LEU A 1197 37.69 -16.55 -2.78
N PRO A 1198 37.19 -17.50 -1.98
CA PRO A 1198 36.08 -18.28 -2.47
C PRO A 1198 34.96 -17.27 -2.55
N THR A 1199 34.64 -16.78 -3.75
CA THR A 1199 33.34 -16.18 -4.00
C THR A 1199 32.32 -17.21 -3.53
N THR A 1200 31.77 -17.02 -2.32
CA THR A 1200 30.74 -17.91 -1.78
C THR A 1200 29.62 -17.90 -2.80
N GLU A 1201 29.41 -19.04 -3.46
CA GLU A 1201 28.38 -19.14 -4.49
C GLU A 1201 27.00 -18.88 -3.87
N LEU A 1202 26.78 -19.15 -2.59
CA LEU A 1202 25.52 -18.88 -1.90
C LEU A 1202 25.71 -17.81 -0.80
N SER A 1203 24.79 -16.84 -0.72
CA SER A 1203 24.65 -15.89 0.40
C SER A 1203 23.19 -15.75 0.82
N ILE A 1204 22.95 -15.29 2.05
CA ILE A 1204 21.61 -14.99 2.56
C ILE A 1204 21.58 -13.52 2.95
N GLU A 1205 20.77 -12.74 2.24
CA GLU A 1205 20.69 -11.28 2.40
C GLU A 1205 19.23 -10.85 2.24
N ASP A 1206 18.73 -9.96 3.10
CA ASP A 1206 17.40 -9.36 2.98
C ASP A 1206 16.23 -10.35 2.76
N SER A 1207 16.22 -11.47 3.50
CA SER A 1207 15.24 -12.58 3.34
C SER A 1207 15.35 -13.38 2.04
N TRP A 1208 16.38 -13.15 1.23
CA TRP A 1208 16.67 -13.91 0.02
C TRP A 1208 17.83 -14.89 0.23
N ILE A 1209 17.74 -16.03 -0.42
CA ILE A 1209 18.91 -16.85 -0.73
C ILE A 1209 19.36 -16.49 -2.15
N SER A 1210 20.61 -16.05 -2.24
CA SER A 1210 21.25 -15.59 -3.48
C SER A 1210 22.30 -16.60 -3.93
N LEU A 1211 22.28 -16.98 -5.21
CA LEU A 1211 23.30 -17.82 -5.86
C LEU A 1211 24.10 -16.96 -6.85
N ARG A 1212 25.41 -16.83 -6.63
CA ARG A 1212 26.38 -16.01 -7.39
C ARG A 1212 25.91 -14.56 -7.53
N GLY A 1213 25.34 -14.01 -6.45
CA GLY A 1213 24.79 -12.65 -6.39
C GLY A 1213 23.41 -12.47 -7.04
N ARG A 1214 22.80 -13.53 -7.58
CA ARG A 1214 21.41 -13.49 -8.10
C ARG A 1214 20.44 -14.01 -7.07
N LYS A 1215 19.35 -13.28 -6.82
CA LYS A 1215 18.25 -13.69 -5.93
C LYS A 1215 17.52 -14.89 -6.54
N VAL A 1216 17.48 -16.01 -5.80
CA VAL A 1216 16.88 -17.27 -6.27
C VAL A 1216 15.62 -17.62 -5.49
N LEU A 1217 15.71 -17.65 -4.16
CA LEU A 1217 14.61 -18.11 -3.30
C LEU A 1217 14.30 -17.06 -2.24
N TRP A 1218 13.07 -16.57 -2.25
CA TRP A 1218 12.54 -15.73 -1.18
C TRP A 1218 12.17 -16.61 0.02
N LEU A 1219 12.53 -16.22 1.25
CA LEU A 1219 12.11 -16.92 2.47
C LEU A 1219 10.83 -16.29 3.04
N PRO A 1220 9.71 -17.03 3.11
CA PRO A 1220 8.49 -16.55 3.74
C PRO A 1220 8.73 -16.14 5.19
N PRO A 1221 7.92 -15.23 5.75
CA PRO A 1221 8.14 -14.67 7.09
C PRO A 1221 8.26 -15.75 8.17
N THR A 1222 7.40 -16.77 8.10
CA THR A 1222 7.39 -17.93 9.03
C THR A 1222 8.65 -18.82 8.93
N ARG A 1223 9.43 -18.67 7.86
CA ARG A 1223 10.62 -19.49 7.55
C ARG A 1223 11.89 -18.65 7.46
N ARG A 1224 11.87 -17.40 7.94
CA ARG A 1224 13.10 -16.61 8.06
C ARG A 1224 13.96 -17.20 9.19
N PRO A 1225 15.28 -17.36 8.98
CA PRO A 1225 16.17 -17.92 9.98
C PRO A 1225 16.43 -16.91 11.11
N SER A 1226 16.57 -17.40 12.34
CA SER A 1226 17.24 -16.66 13.44
C SER A 1226 18.76 -16.71 13.29
N CYS A 1227 19.27 -17.80 12.73
CA CYS A 1227 20.68 -17.96 12.38
C CYS A 1227 20.81 -18.85 11.14
N SER A 1228 21.92 -18.68 10.42
CA SER A 1228 22.16 -19.45 9.21
C SER A 1228 23.63 -19.76 9.01
N ALA A 1229 23.92 -20.92 8.45
CA ALA A 1229 25.24 -21.28 7.98
C ALA A 1229 25.16 -21.72 6.52
N VAL A 1230 26.16 -21.30 5.74
CA VAL A 1230 26.32 -21.69 4.34
C VAL A 1230 27.64 -22.41 4.21
N LYS A 1231 27.61 -23.59 3.61
CA LYS A 1231 28.83 -24.31 3.23
C LYS A 1231 28.68 -24.92 1.85
N GLU A 1232 29.43 -24.35 0.91
CA GLU A 1232 29.36 -24.67 -0.53
C GLU A 1232 27.93 -24.55 -1.10
N ARG A 1233 27.18 -25.66 -1.18
CA ARG A 1233 25.87 -25.78 -1.83
C ARG A 1233 24.70 -26.03 -0.87
N THR A 1234 25.02 -26.22 0.42
CA THR A 1234 24.02 -26.51 1.44
C THR A 1234 23.85 -25.29 2.34
N VAL A 1235 22.60 -24.90 2.52
CA VAL A 1235 22.17 -23.86 3.44
C VAL A 1235 21.48 -24.52 4.63
N ALA A 1236 21.97 -24.25 5.83
CA ALA A 1236 21.33 -24.60 7.08
C ALA A 1236 20.69 -23.35 7.69
N LEU A 1237 19.39 -23.44 7.98
CA LEU A 1237 18.59 -22.38 8.58
C LEU A 1237 18.12 -22.84 9.95
N GLY A 1238 18.57 -22.17 11.01
CA GLY A 1238 18.00 -22.32 12.35
C GLY A 1238 16.81 -21.38 12.50
N HIS A 1239 15.68 -21.90 12.97
CA HIS A 1239 14.46 -21.11 13.19
C HIS A 1239 14.17 -20.88 14.67
N THR A 1240 13.36 -19.87 14.97
CA THR A 1240 12.90 -19.59 16.34
C THR A 1240 11.99 -20.68 16.92
N SER A 1241 11.31 -21.43 16.05
CA SER A 1241 10.54 -22.62 16.41
C SER A 1241 11.39 -23.80 16.89
N GLY A 1242 12.73 -23.70 16.83
CA GLY A 1242 13.64 -24.79 17.17
C GLY A 1242 13.89 -25.79 16.04
N VAL A 1243 13.19 -25.63 14.90
CA VAL A 1243 13.40 -26.42 13.68
C VAL A 1243 14.67 -25.96 12.98
N VAL A 1244 15.44 -26.93 12.46
CA VAL A 1244 16.57 -26.68 11.56
C VAL A 1244 16.18 -27.14 10.16
N SER A 1245 16.16 -26.23 9.19
CA SER A 1245 15.88 -26.55 7.79
C SER A 1245 17.19 -26.65 7.00
N LEU A 1246 17.31 -27.72 6.19
CA LEU A 1246 18.41 -27.91 5.26
C LEU A 1246 17.90 -27.78 3.83
N ILE A 1247 18.55 -26.93 3.03
CA ILE A 1247 18.28 -26.74 1.60
C ILE A 1247 19.57 -26.97 0.83
N GLU A 1248 19.54 -27.83 -0.18
CA GLU A 1248 20.70 -28.15 -1.04
C GLU A 1248 20.44 -27.70 -2.48
N PHE A 1249 21.38 -26.96 -3.08
CA PHE A 1249 21.30 -26.44 -4.45
C PHE A 1249 22.12 -27.29 -5.45
N CYS A 1250 21.59 -27.43 -6.67
CA CYS A 1250 22.22 -28.06 -7.84
C CYS A 1250 23.17 -27.09 -8.56
N THR A 1251 24.11 -27.65 -9.33
CA THR A 1251 25.08 -26.92 -10.18
C THR A 1251 24.53 -26.47 -11.51
#